data_AF-A0A5J9WN88-F1
#
_entry.id   AF-A0A5J9WN88-F1
#
_cell.length_a   1.000
_cell.length_b   1.000
_cell.length_c   1.000
_cell.angle_alpha   90.00
_cell.angle_beta   90.00
_cell.angle_gamma   90.00
#
_symmetry.space_group_name_H-M   'P 1'
#
loop_
_entity.id
_entity.type
_entity.pdbx_description
1 polymer ?
#
loop_
_entity_poly.entity_id
_entity_poly.type
_entity_poly.pdbx_seq_one_letter_code
_entity_poly.pdbx_strand_id
1 'polypeptide(L)'
;MRLLITLWVLLGCAGVLHGDKQPLSRIAVERATAAVVGSATVKAHPTVLGLKGESSDWVIVEFSHQNPSNDDWIGVFSPSDFSSEICQPENYGDLPPLLCTAPIKFQFANFKNDGYNKSGNGSLRLQLINQRADFTFALFSGGLSAPKLVAVSNKVTFENPKAPVYPRLAQGKSWNEMTVTWTSGYNIKEAVPFVEWGPKGGDRTLSPAGTLTFKRNSMCGSPARTVGWRDPGYIHTSFMKELWPDALYTYRLGHRLSDGTHVWSKSYSFRASPYPGQDSLQRVVVFGDMGKAEVDGSNEYGNYEQASLNTTKQIIRDLENIDMVIHIGDISYANGYLSQWDQFTEQIEPIASTVPYMIGSGNHERDWPGTGSFYGYNDSGGECGVPAQTMFYVPAENRAKFWYLTDYGMFRFCVANTEEDWRPGTEQYKFIENCLSSVDREKQPWLIFLAHRVLGYSSASWYEIMMGSYGEPMGRDGLEELWHKYKVLQASEGGGRTAMRLLFVAVTWLAVCAAAHPGRGGGGEQPLSRIAVEKTVHAVDGAAHVKASPLVLGLKGETSEWVDVEFFHPNPTGDDWIGVFSPADFSSAICEPENERQYPPVLCTAPIKYQYANFKNDGYNKTGNGHLKLQLINQREDFSFALFSGGLTKPKLIAVSNKIAFANPKAPVYPRLAQGKSWNEMTVTWTSGYDITEAVPFVEWGEKGGRRLLSPAGTLTFDRNSMCGAPARTVGWRHPGYIHTSYLKDLWPDSQYTYRLGHRLINGTRIWSKSYSFKASPYPGQDSVQRVVIFGDMGKAEADGSNEFNNFQPGSLNTTREIIRDLDNIDMVLHIGDICYANGYLSQWDQFTAQIEPIASTVPYMIGSGNHERDWPGTGSFYGNLDSGGECGVPAQTVFYTPAENRAKFWYATDYGMFRFCVAHTEEDWRPGTEQYKFIEHCLSSVDRQKQPWLVFLAHRVLGYSSCAYYAGEGTTEEPMGREALQELWQKHKVDLAMYGHVHNYERTCPVYQGQCVAAASDRYAGAFAATTHVVVGGAGASVSDSEFTATEIQWSHVRDLDHGFVKLTAFNHSAMLFEYKKSRDGEVHDRFTIERDYRDVLSCAVDNCPRTTLAS
;
A
#
# COMPACT_ATOMS: atom_id res chain seq x y z
N MET A 1 23.83 67.93 11.95
CA MET A 1 22.57 68.68 11.67
C MET A 1 21.43 67.93 12.34
N ARG A 2 20.62 68.57 13.20
CA ARG A 2 19.31 69.20 12.91
C ARG A 2 18.24 68.18 12.47
N LEU A 3 17.31 67.81 13.39
CA LEU A 3 15.86 68.17 13.42
C LEU A 3 14.99 67.26 12.51
N LEU A 4 13.85 66.66 12.92
CA LEU A 4 13.00 66.61 14.14
C LEU A 4 12.61 65.12 14.45
N ILE A 5 11.94 64.62 15.51
CA ILE A 5 10.90 65.10 16.48
C ILE A 5 9.48 65.12 15.85
N THR A 6 8.39 64.49 16.35
CA THR A 6 8.05 63.60 17.51
C THR A 6 6.78 62.79 17.13
N LEU A 7 6.54 61.53 17.53
CA LEU A 7 6.17 60.99 18.86
C LEU A 7 4.84 61.52 19.43
N TRP A 8 3.98 60.64 19.96
CA TRP A 8 3.38 60.72 21.33
C TRP A 8 2.72 59.37 21.71
N VAL A 9 2.53 59.13 23.01
CA VAL A 9 2.17 57.82 23.62
C VAL A 9 1.38 58.06 24.92
N LEU A 10 0.59 57.07 25.40
CA LEU A 10 0.41 56.63 26.83
C LEU A 10 -1.03 56.45 27.37
N LEU A 11 -1.17 55.36 28.17
CA LEU A 11 -2.06 55.14 29.35
C LEU A 11 -3.61 55.12 29.17
N GLY A 12 -4.38 54.34 29.97
CA GLY A 12 -4.00 53.28 30.93
C GLY A 12 -5.12 52.83 31.90
N CYS A 13 -4.93 51.66 32.52
CA CYS A 13 -5.52 51.16 33.79
C CYS A 13 -7.04 50.81 33.95
N ALA A 14 -7.33 49.49 33.86
CA ALA A 14 -8.06 48.61 34.82
C ALA A 14 -9.38 49.01 35.56
N GLY A 15 -10.37 48.08 35.61
CA GLY A 15 -11.62 48.26 36.40
C GLY A 15 -12.65 47.10 36.48
N VAL A 16 -12.30 45.97 37.14
CA VAL A 16 -13.12 44.96 37.88
C VAL A 16 -14.67 44.79 37.66
N LEU A 17 -15.05 43.60 37.16
CA LEU A 17 -16.20 42.67 37.46
C LEU A 17 -17.70 43.08 37.57
N HIS A 18 -18.53 42.21 36.94
CA HIS A 18 -19.90 41.72 37.32
C HIS A 18 -21.15 42.61 37.15
N GLY A 19 -22.26 42.05 36.62
CA GLY A 19 -23.60 42.67 36.77
C GLY A 19 -24.74 42.42 35.76
N ASP A 20 -25.07 41.16 35.41
CA ASP A 20 -26.44 40.63 35.12
C ASP A 20 -27.45 41.32 34.13
N LYS A 21 -28.02 40.51 33.23
CA LYS A 21 -29.33 40.62 32.50
C LYS A 21 -29.54 41.58 31.29
N GLN A 22 -30.39 41.11 30.37
CA GLN A 22 -30.84 41.78 29.13
C GLN A 22 -31.91 42.87 29.39
N PRO A 23 -32.19 43.74 28.41
CA PRO A 23 -33.45 43.55 27.67
C PRO A 23 -33.41 43.82 26.15
N LEU A 24 -34.09 42.91 25.43
CA LEU A 24 -34.94 43.07 24.23
C LEU A 24 -34.89 44.35 23.36
N SER A 25 -34.80 44.09 22.05
CA SER A 25 -35.52 44.74 20.94
C SER A 25 -35.28 46.22 20.60
N ARG A 26 -34.66 46.43 19.42
CA ARG A 26 -35.06 47.48 18.47
C ARG A 26 -35.12 46.89 17.06
N ILE A 27 -36.33 46.49 16.63
CA ILE A 27 -36.58 46.19 15.22
C ILE A 27 -36.86 47.52 14.52
N ALA A 28 -35.97 47.93 13.60
CA ALA A 28 -36.26 49.00 12.66
C ALA A 28 -37.03 48.41 11.46
N VAL A 29 -38.35 48.53 11.45
CA VAL A 29 -39.18 48.07 10.32
C VAL A 29 -39.12 49.10 9.20
N GLU A 30 -38.02 49.12 8.44
CA GLU A 30 -38.06 49.65 7.08
C GLU A 30 -38.67 48.60 6.17
N ARG A 31 -39.91 48.86 5.70
CA ARG A 31 -40.57 48.00 4.72
C ARG A 31 -39.78 48.03 3.41
N ALA A 32 -39.00 46.98 3.15
CA ALA A 32 -38.57 46.66 1.80
C ALA A 32 -39.82 46.45 0.92
N THR A 33 -40.13 47.42 0.05
CA THR A 33 -41.22 47.28 -0.90
C THR A 33 -40.86 46.20 -1.91
N ALA A 34 -41.51 45.03 -1.79
CA ALA A 34 -41.39 43.94 -2.75
C ALA A 34 -41.90 44.39 -4.13
N ALA A 35 -41.01 44.97 -4.93
CA ALA A 35 -41.24 45.35 -6.31
C ALA A 35 -41.19 44.10 -7.21
N VAL A 36 -42.09 43.14 -6.94
CA VAL A 36 -42.33 41.99 -7.82
C VAL A 36 -42.74 42.55 -9.18
N VAL A 37 -41.81 42.50 -10.13
CA VAL A 37 -42.06 42.97 -11.49
C VAL A 37 -43.06 42.00 -12.09
N GLY A 38 -44.34 42.41 -12.24
CA GLY A 38 -45.48 41.52 -12.50
C GLY A 38 -45.48 40.75 -13.84
N SER A 39 -44.36 40.76 -14.54
CA SER A 39 -44.05 40.06 -15.79
C SER A 39 -42.86 39.10 -15.67
N ALA A 40 -42.11 39.16 -14.57
CA ALA A 40 -41.01 38.23 -14.28
C ALA A 40 -41.57 36.95 -13.64
N THR A 41 -40.97 35.81 -13.97
CA THR A 41 -41.45 34.49 -13.50
C THR A 41 -40.28 33.57 -13.17
N VAL A 42 -40.48 32.69 -12.20
CA VAL A 42 -39.64 31.51 -11.95
C VAL A 42 -40.58 30.30 -11.82
N LYS A 43 -40.19 29.15 -12.37
CA LYS A 43 -40.90 27.87 -12.24
C LYS A 43 -39.90 26.75 -12.03
N ALA A 44 -40.25 25.75 -11.25
CA ALA A 44 -39.38 24.64 -10.92
C ALA A 44 -40.10 23.30 -11.10
N HIS A 45 -39.51 22.43 -11.92
CA HIS A 45 -40.10 21.14 -12.31
C HIS A 45 -39.05 20.01 -12.30
N PRO A 46 -39.39 18.78 -11.86
CA PRO A 46 -40.69 18.38 -11.28
C PRO A 46 -40.92 18.97 -9.88
N THR A 47 -42.16 18.90 -9.38
CA THR A 47 -42.55 19.47 -8.07
C THR A 47 -42.43 18.48 -6.91
N VAL A 48 -42.28 17.19 -7.20
CA VAL A 48 -42.00 16.12 -6.23
C VAL A 48 -40.76 15.37 -6.71
N LEU A 49 -39.81 15.15 -5.79
CA LEU A 49 -38.49 14.57 -6.04
C LEU A 49 -38.30 13.22 -5.34
N GLY A 50 -37.41 12.40 -5.88
CA GLY A 50 -36.97 11.15 -5.25
C GLY A 50 -38.04 10.07 -5.17
N LEU A 51 -38.95 10.01 -6.14
CA LEU A 51 -40.11 9.10 -6.24
C LEU A 51 -39.78 7.58 -6.27
N LYS A 52 -38.51 7.20 -6.12
CA LYS A 52 -38.06 5.81 -5.93
C LYS A 52 -37.25 5.61 -4.63
N GLY A 53 -37.33 6.56 -3.70
CA GLY A 53 -36.47 6.63 -2.52
C GLY A 53 -35.06 7.17 -2.80
N GLU A 54 -34.88 7.92 -3.89
CA GLU A 54 -33.61 8.56 -4.24
C GLU A 54 -33.35 9.78 -3.32
N SER A 55 -32.15 9.88 -2.76
CA SER A 55 -31.75 10.92 -1.78
C SER A 55 -31.17 12.19 -2.41
N SER A 56 -31.01 12.22 -3.75
CA SER A 56 -30.82 13.43 -4.54
C SER A 56 -31.46 13.29 -5.93
N ASP A 57 -31.87 14.40 -6.54
CA ASP A 57 -32.68 14.44 -7.77
C ASP A 57 -32.45 15.75 -8.55
N TRP A 58 -32.82 15.81 -9.84
CA TRP A 58 -32.58 16.96 -10.72
C TRP A 58 -33.84 17.81 -10.93
N VAL A 59 -33.73 19.11 -10.63
CA VAL A 59 -34.75 20.12 -10.90
C VAL A 59 -34.33 20.97 -12.09
N ILE A 60 -35.27 21.26 -12.98
CA ILE A 60 -35.15 22.31 -14.00
C ILE A 60 -35.88 23.55 -13.47
N VAL A 61 -35.16 24.66 -13.36
CA VAL A 61 -35.67 25.96 -12.94
C VAL A 61 -35.68 26.88 -14.16
N GLU A 62 -36.87 27.17 -14.69
CA GLU A 62 -37.06 28.09 -15.80
C GLU A 62 -37.40 29.49 -15.27
N PHE A 63 -36.82 30.54 -15.84
CA PHE A 63 -37.04 31.91 -15.40
C PHE A 63 -37.05 32.93 -16.54
N SER A 64 -37.78 34.03 -16.29
CA SER A 64 -37.93 35.16 -17.21
C SER A 64 -37.86 36.48 -16.44
N HIS A 65 -37.10 37.44 -16.96
CA HIS A 65 -36.97 38.80 -16.45
C HIS A 65 -37.02 39.79 -17.62
N GLN A 66 -37.87 40.82 -17.55
CA GLN A 66 -37.98 41.79 -18.65
C GLN A 66 -36.77 42.73 -18.80
N ASN A 67 -35.98 42.92 -17.74
CA ASN A 67 -34.82 43.80 -17.72
C ASN A 67 -33.57 43.01 -17.26
N PRO A 68 -33.13 41.98 -18.02
CA PRO A 68 -32.08 41.09 -17.58
C PRO A 68 -30.75 41.81 -17.39
N SER A 69 -30.05 41.47 -16.32
CA SER A 69 -28.71 41.96 -15.99
C SER A 69 -27.71 40.82 -15.90
N ASN A 70 -26.42 41.14 -16.13
CA ASN A 70 -25.32 40.19 -15.99
C ASN A 70 -25.15 39.70 -14.54
N ASP A 71 -25.70 40.44 -13.57
CA ASP A 71 -25.65 40.15 -12.13
C ASP A 71 -27.00 39.64 -11.55
N ASP A 72 -27.96 39.26 -12.41
CA ASP A 72 -29.16 38.54 -11.99
C ASP A 72 -28.80 37.09 -11.57
N TRP A 73 -29.45 36.56 -10.54
CA TRP A 73 -29.12 35.24 -9.99
C TRP A 73 -30.33 34.50 -9.38
N ILE A 74 -30.30 33.17 -9.45
CA ILE A 74 -31.27 32.27 -8.81
C ILE A 74 -30.69 31.77 -7.49
N GLY A 75 -31.38 31.99 -6.38
CA GLY A 75 -31.11 31.37 -5.08
C GLY A 75 -32.02 30.17 -4.82
N VAL A 76 -31.47 29.13 -4.19
CA VAL A 76 -32.19 27.92 -3.74
C VAL A 76 -32.40 28.03 -2.23
N PHE A 77 -33.64 28.01 -1.74
CA PHE A 77 -33.97 28.16 -0.32
C PHE A 77 -34.68 26.92 0.21
N SER A 78 -34.27 26.44 1.39
CA SER A 78 -34.94 25.37 2.14
C SER A 78 -34.80 25.63 3.65
N PRO A 79 -35.88 25.89 4.41
CA PRO A 79 -37.29 25.85 3.99
C PRO A 79 -37.65 26.83 2.87
N SER A 80 -38.72 26.52 2.15
CA SER A 80 -39.25 27.34 1.06
C SER A 80 -39.84 28.70 1.49
N ASP A 81 -40.12 28.85 2.79
CA ASP A 81 -40.62 30.09 3.41
C ASP A 81 -39.41 30.86 3.96
N PHE A 82 -38.81 31.70 3.11
CA PHE A 82 -37.53 32.36 3.34
C PHE A 82 -37.70 33.89 3.43
N SER A 83 -36.88 34.56 4.25
CA SER A 83 -36.82 36.02 4.23
C SER A 83 -35.81 36.53 3.19
N SER A 84 -36.31 37.35 2.26
CA SER A 84 -35.49 38.12 1.32
C SER A 84 -35.02 39.48 1.87
N GLU A 85 -35.23 39.75 3.16
CA GLU A 85 -34.76 40.99 3.80
C GLU A 85 -33.23 40.97 3.93
N ILE A 86 -32.60 42.15 3.87
CA ILE A 86 -31.16 42.29 4.08
C ILE A 86 -30.87 42.28 5.58
N CYS A 87 -30.20 41.25 6.06
CA CYS A 87 -29.66 41.23 7.42
C CYS A 87 -28.26 41.85 7.41
N GLN A 88 -28.03 42.84 8.27
CA GLN A 88 -26.70 43.42 8.43
C GLN A 88 -25.76 42.38 9.06
N PRO A 89 -24.50 42.29 8.61
CA PRO A 89 -23.53 41.36 9.19
C PRO A 89 -23.23 41.75 10.64
N GLU A 90 -23.22 40.76 11.53
CA GLU A 90 -22.80 40.93 12.93
C GLU A 90 -21.28 40.85 13.08
N ASN A 91 -20.60 40.11 12.17
CA ASN A 91 -19.15 39.96 12.12
C ASN A 91 -18.59 40.23 10.71
N TYR A 92 -17.32 40.62 10.63
CA TYR A 92 -16.61 40.87 9.37
C TYR A 92 -16.47 39.62 8.47
N GLY A 93 -16.73 38.42 9.01
CA GLY A 93 -16.71 37.15 8.28
C GLY A 93 -18.08 36.71 7.71
N ASP A 94 -19.17 37.42 7.99
CA ASP A 94 -20.48 37.09 7.41
C ASP A 94 -20.46 37.41 5.89
N LEU A 95 -20.64 36.38 5.04
CA LEU A 95 -20.46 36.46 3.59
C LEU A 95 -21.74 36.91 2.84
N PRO A 96 -21.61 37.58 1.68
CA PRO A 96 -22.74 37.84 0.78
C PRO A 96 -23.19 36.56 0.04
N PRO A 97 -24.47 36.42 -0.33
CA PRO A 97 -25.53 37.42 -0.20
C PRO A 97 -26.04 37.58 1.24
N LEU A 98 -26.21 38.83 1.69
CA LEU A 98 -26.53 39.19 3.08
C LEU A 98 -28.05 39.11 3.38
N LEU A 99 -28.66 37.97 3.07
CA LEU A 99 -30.09 37.72 3.29
C LEU A 99 -30.35 37.20 4.71
N CYS A 100 -31.48 37.60 5.30
CA CYS A 100 -31.95 37.09 6.60
C CYS A 100 -32.32 35.59 6.60
N THR A 101 -32.34 34.95 5.43
CA THR A 101 -32.29 33.49 5.29
C THR A 101 -31.23 33.16 4.25
N ALA A 102 -30.17 32.47 4.66
CA ALA A 102 -29.16 31.98 3.73
C ALA A 102 -29.79 31.01 2.70
N PRO A 103 -29.64 31.25 1.38
CA PRO A 103 -29.86 30.19 0.40
C PRO A 103 -28.91 29.02 0.65
N ILE A 104 -29.38 27.81 0.34
CA ILE A 104 -28.57 26.58 0.31
C ILE A 104 -27.41 26.73 -0.67
N LYS A 105 -27.72 27.25 -1.87
CA LYS A 105 -26.81 27.54 -2.97
C LYS A 105 -27.46 28.52 -3.94
N PHE A 106 -26.68 29.11 -4.83
CA PHE A 106 -27.11 30.13 -5.79
C PHE A 106 -26.31 30.09 -7.08
N GLN A 107 -26.88 30.57 -8.19
CA GLN A 107 -26.18 30.62 -9.47
C GLN A 107 -26.67 31.79 -10.33
N PHE A 108 -25.76 32.43 -11.07
CA PHE A 108 -26.10 33.53 -11.98
C PHE A 108 -27.03 33.06 -13.11
N ALA A 109 -27.99 33.89 -13.47
CA ALA A 109 -29.03 33.61 -14.45
C ALA A 109 -28.48 33.38 -15.87
N ASN A 110 -27.26 33.84 -16.14
CA ASN A 110 -26.53 33.63 -17.40
C ASN A 110 -25.61 32.39 -17.42
N PHE A 111 -25.47 31.64 -16.31
CA PHE A 111 -24.65 30.42 -16.28
C PHE A 111 -25.19 29.37 -17.26
N LYS A 112 -24.37 29.01 -18.26
CA LYS A 112 -24.74 28.14 -19.40
C LYS A 112 -25.97 28.66 -20.20
N ASN A 113 -26.25 29.96 -20.10
CA ASN A 113 -27.39 30.66 -20.70
C ASN A 113 -26.94 31.91 -21.47
N ASP A 114 -26.07 31.74 -22.48
CA ASP A 114 -25.41 32.82 -23.26
C ASP A 114 -26.37 33.85 -23.88
N GLY A 115 -27.65 33.50 -24.04
CA GLY A 115 -28.71 34.38 -24.53
C GLY A 115 -29.37 35.28 -23.47
N TYR A 116 -29.21 34.98 -22.17
CA TYR A 116 -30.02 35.56 -21.08
C TYR A 116 -30.07 37.08 -21.09
N ASN A 117 -28.89 37.72 -21.17
CA ASN A 117 -28.70 39.18 -21.17
C ASN A 117 -29.33 39.89 -22.40
N LYS A 118 -29.92 39.13 -23.34
CA LYS A 118 -30.65 39.63 -24.53
C LYS A 118 -32.10 39.16 -24.58
N SER A 119 -32.40 37.95 -24.08
CA SER A 119 -33.72 37.31 -24.16
C SER A 119 -34.60 37.58 -22.95
N GLY A 120 -34.00 37.89 -21.79
CA GLY A 120 -34.68 37.86 -20.49
C GLY A 120 -34.93 36.46 -19.95
N ASN A 121 -34.72 35.42 -20.76
CA ASN A 121 -35.16 34.05 -20.49
C ASN A 121 -33.96 33.11 -20.36
N GLY A 122 -33.97 32.27 -19.34
CA GLY A 122 -32.97 31.22 -19.12
C GLY A 122 -33.54 30.03 -18.34
N SER A 123 -32.77 28.96 -18.27
CA SER A 123 -33.07 27.83 -17.39
C SER A 123 -31.81 27.24 -16.77
N LEU A 124 -31.91 26.89 -15.48
CA LEU A 124 -30.86 26.20 -14.75
C LEU A 124 -31.30 24.78 -14.43
N ARG A 125 -30.41 23.82 -14.66
CA ARG A 125 -30.58 22.44 -14.22
C ARG A 125 -29.72 22.24 -12.96
N LEU A 126 -30.39 22.04 -11.82
CA LEU A 126 -29.78 21.98 -10.50
C LEU A 126 -30.04 20.61 -9.86
N GLN A 127 -29.06 20.03 -9.18
CA GLN A 127 -29.24 18.81 -8.39
C GLN A 127 -29.58 19.20 -6.95
N LEU A 128 -30.69 18.70 -6.40
CA LEU A 128 -31.05 18.89 -5.00
C LEU A 128 -30.82 17.61 -4.21
N ILE A 129 -30.49 17.76 -2.93
CA ILE A 129 -30.32 16.67 -1.96
C ILE A 129 -31.47 16.70 -0.94
N ASN A 130 -31.90 15.55 -0.44
CA ASN A 130 -32.95 15.41 0.57
C ASN A 130 -32.47 15.75 1.99
N GLN A 131 -32.09 17.02 2.19
CA GLN A 131 -31.73 17.60 3.48
C GLN A 131 -32.95 18.09 4.27
N ARG A 132 -34.06 17.33 4.28
CA ARG A 132 -35.32 17.64 4.96
C ARG A 132 -36.25 18.63 4.25
N ALA A 133 -36.34 19.88 4.72
CA ALA A 133 -37.47 20.77 4.41
C ALA A 133 -37.69 21.06 2.91
N ASP A 134 -38.90 21.51 2.56
CA ASP A 134 -39.27 21.87 1.18
C ASP A 134 -38.39 23.00 0.60
N PHE A 135 -38.39 23.11 -0.73
CA PHE A 135 -37.53 24.00 -1.50
C PHE A 135 -38.34 25.03 -2.29
N THR A 136 -37.79 26.23 -2.43
CA THR A 136 -38.25 27.27 -3.36
C THR A 136 -37.04 27.94 -4.02
N PHE A 137 -37.22 28.40 -5.25
CA PHE A 137 -36.22 29.09 -6.05
C PHE A 137 -36.64 30.54 -6.24
N ALA A 138 -35.72 31.48 -6.09
CA ALA A 138 -36.00 32.91 -6.20
C ALA A 138 -34.99 33.62 -7.08
N LEU A 139 -35.48 34.44 -8.00
CA LEU A 139 -34.69 35.29 -8.88
C LEU A 139 -34.44 36.64 -8.22
N PHE A 140 -33.19 37.05 -8.18
CA PHE A 140 -32.72 38.35 -7.71
C PHE A 140 -32.02 39.13 -8.81
N SER A 141 -31.95 40.45 -8.64
CA SER A 141 -31.18 41.40 -9.45
C SER A 141 -30.28 42.26 -8.57
N GLY A 142 -29.23 42.87 -9.14
CA GLY A 142 -28.27 43.69 -8.38
C GLY A 142 -27.16 42.90 -7.68
N GLY A 143 -26.88 41.69 -8.15
CA GLY A 143 -25.78 40.85 -7.67
C GLY A 143 -25.96 40.34 -6.25
N LEU A 144 -24.88 39.77 -5.70
CA LEU A 144 -24.86 39.22 -4.34
C LEU A 144 -24.74 40.32 -3.27
N SER A 145 -24.20 41.50 -3.62
CA SER A 145 -23.91 42.58 -2.67
C SER A 145 -25.11 43.51 -2.40
N ALA A 146 -26.07 43.62 -3.32
CA ALA A 146 -27.28 44.43 -3.17
C ALA A 146 -28.54 43.74 -3.75
N PRO A 147 -28.82 42.48 -3.36
CA PRO A 147 -29.80 41.65 -4.02
C PRO A 147 -31.23 42.16 -3.82
N LYS A 148 -31.98 42.26 -4.92
CA LYS A 148 -33.38 42.66 -4.95
C LYS A 148 -34.22 41.53 -5.49
N LEU A 149 -35.14 41.02 -4.68
CA LEU A 149 -36.05 39.93 -5.07
C LEU A 149 -36.95 40.37 -6.24
N VAL A 150 -36.89 39.63 -7.35
CA VAL A 150 -37.65 39.89 -8.58
C VAL A 150 -38.87 38.98 -8.68
N ALA A 151 -38.68 37.67 -8.50
CA ALA A 151 -39.72 36.65 -8.64
C ALA A 151 -39.39 35.38 -7.83
N VAL A 152 -40.42 34.60 -7.49
CA VAL A 152 -40.33 33.38 -6.64
C VAL A 152 -41.07 32.23 -7.34
N SER A 153 -40.54 31.00 -7.24
CA SER A 153 -41.10 29.81 -7.87
C SER A 153 -42.26 29.19 -7.10
N ASN A 154 -42.91 28.21 -7.73
CA ASN A 154 -43.61 27.17 -6.98
C ASN A 154 -42.67 26.41 -6.03
N LYS A 155 -43.23 25.83 -4.97
CA LYS A 155 -42.51 24.90 -4.09
C LYS A 155 -42.12 23.61 -4.84
N VAL A 156 -41.06 22.97 -4.36
CA VAL A 156 -40.61 21.62 -4.71
C VAL A 156 -40.29 20.85 -3.42
N THR A 157 -40.58 19.55 -3.35
CA THR A 157 -40.30 18.72 -2.16
C THR A 157 -39.85 17.33 -2.56
N PHE A 158 -39.06 16.65 -1.71
CA PHE A 158 -38.94 15.19 -1.82
C PHE A 158 -40.27 14.52 -1.40
N GLU A 159 -40.52 13.31 -1.90
CA GLU A 159 -41.69 12.50 -1.53
C GLU A 159 -41.72 12.21 -0.02
N ASN A 160 -40.56 11.87 0.56
CA ASN A 160 -40.38 11.78 2.01
C ASN A 160 -39.24 12.70 2.49
N PRO A 161 -39.56 13.96 2.88
CA PRO A 161 -38.62 14.89 3.52
C PRO A 161 -37.96 14.35 4.79
N LYS A 162 -38.59 13.40 5.49
CA LYS A 162 -38.07 12.89 6.77
C LYS A 162 -37.19 11.66 6.64
N ALA A 163 -36.97 11.14 5.42
CA ALA A 163 -36.29 9.88 5.16
C ALA A 163 -34.91 9.74 5.85
N PRO A 164 -34.50 8.53 6.25
CA PRO A 164 -33.15 8.27 6.74
C PRO A 164 -32.12 8.31 5.61
N VAL A 165 -31.19 9.25 5.68
CA VAL A 165 -30.23 9.58 4.60
C VAL A 165 -28.80 9.70 5.12
N TYR A 166 -27.84 9.57 4.20
CA TYR A 166 -26.43 9.88 4.37
C TYR A 166 -25.76 9.15 5.55
N PRO A 167 -25.83 7.80 5.65
CA PRO A 167 -25.12 7.08 6.68
C PRO A 167 -23.61 7.18 6.50
N ARG A 168 -22.92 7.42 7.61
CA ARG A 168 -21.47 7.43 7.75
C ARG A 168 -21.07 6.42 8.83
N LEU A 169 -20.11 5.57 8.48
CA LEU A 169 -19.52 4.57 9.35
C LEU A 169 -18.36 5.21 10.13
N ALA A 170 -18.23 4.84 11.40
CA ALA A 170 -17.05 5.15 12.20
C ALA A 170 -16.78 4.01 13.18
N GLN A 171 -15.51 3.70 13.43
CA GLN A 171 -15.12 2.64 14.35
C GLN A 171 -15.65 2.92 15.77
N GLY A 172 -16.08 1.85 16.44
CA GLY A 172 -16.64 1.91 17.78
C GLY A 172 -15.58 1.98 18.88
N LYS A 173 -15.98 1.73 20.12
CA LYS A 173 -15.09 1.71 21.29
C LYS A 173 -14.25 0.43 21.41
N SER A 174 -14.44 -0.52 20.51
CA SER A 174 -13.66 -1.74 20.37
C SER A 174 -13.53 -2.11 18.89
N TRP A 175 -12.47 -2.84 18.54
CA TRP A 175 -12.19 -3.27 17.16
C TRP A 175 -13.34 -4.06 16.50
N ASN A 176 -14.12 -4.78 17.31
CA ASN A 176 -15.29 -5.56 16.90
C ASN A 176 -16.61 -4.77 16.99
N GLU A 177 -16.56 -3.44 17.04
CA GLU A 177 -17.70 -2.54 17.01
C GLU A 177 -17.59 -1.55 15.85
N MET A 178 -18.64 -1.43 15.05
CA MET A 178 -18.79 -0.40 14.02
C MET A 178 -20.04 0.41 14.30
N THR A 179 -19.93 1.74 14.24
CA THR A 179 -21.09 2.62 14.35
C THR A 179 -21.63 2.99 12.97
N VAL A 180 -22.95 3.10 12.85
CA VAL A 180 -23.61 3.77 11.72
C VAL A 180 -24.29 5.01 12.27
N THR A 181 -23.84 6.17 11.81
CA THR A 181 -24.47 7.47 12.11
C THR A 181 -25.19 7.99 10.87
N TRP A 182 -26.46 8.36 10.97
CA TRP A 182 -27.26 8.88 9.84
C TRP A 182 -28.15 10.05 10.25
N THR A 183 -28.67 10.78 9.26
CA THR A 183 -29.57 11.94 9.49
C THR A 183 -31.01 11.58 9.10
N SER A 184 -32.01 12.10 9.80
CA SER A 184 -33.41 12.03 9.38
C SER A 184 -34.25 13.23 9.85
N GLY A 185 -35.50 13.31 9.41
CA GLY A 185 -36.47 14.28 9.92
C GLY A 185 -37.38 13.75 11.03
N TYR A 186 -37.18 12.52 11.53
CA TYR A 186 -38.00 11.91 12.58
C TYR A 186 -37.36 12.04 13.96
N ASN A 187 -38.11 12.61 14.91
CA ASN A 187 -37.70 12.61 16.31
C ASN A 187 -38.16 11.33 17.04
N ILE A 188 -37.56 11.02 18.19
CA ILE A 188 -37.82 9.78 18.96
C ILE A 188 -39.26 9.59 19.47
N LYS A 189 -40.13 10.61 19.36
CA LYS A 189 -41.57 10.49 19.64
C LYS A 189 -42.40 10.18 18.39
N GLU A 190 -41.90 10.51 17.20
CA GLU A 190 -42.52 10.22 15.91
C GLU A 190 -42.14 8.83 15.40
N ALA A 191 -40.88 8.43 15.61
CA ALA A 191 -40.37 7.13 15.19
C ALA A 191 -39.30 6.60 16.16
N VAL A 192 -39.22 5.28 16.29
CA VAL A 192 -38.09 4.59 16.93
C VAL A 192 -37.02 4.30 15.86
N PRO A 193 -35.82 4.90 15.96
CA PRO A 193 -34.73 4.65 15.01
C PRO A 193 -33.92 3.41 15.39
N PHE A 194 -33.56 2.62 14.39
CA PHE A 194 -32.77 1.41 14.52
C PHE A 194 -32.03 1.08 13.21
N VAL A 195 -31.11 0.12 13.26
CA VAL A 195 -30.47 -0.45 12.06
C VAL A 195 -30.77 -1.95 12.02
N GLU A 196 -31.30 -2.43 10.89
CA GLU A 196 -31.32 -3.86 10.58
C GLU A 196 -29.99 -4.22 9.92
N TRP A 197 -29.28 -5.21 10.45
CA TRP A 197 -27.96 -5.59 9.94
C TRP A 197 -27.60 -7.05 10.22
N GLY A 198 -26.65 -7.58 9.46
CA GLY A 198 -26.10 -8.93 9.64
C GLY A 198 -25.08 -9.30 8.56
N PRO A 199 -24.39 -10.45 8.68
CA PRO A 199 -23.45 -10.94 7.66
C PRO A 199 -24.13 -11.06 6.30
N LYS A 200 -23.42 -10.74 5.21
CA LYS A 200 -23.96 -10.76 3.84
C LYS A 200 -24.41 -12.19 3.45
N GLY A 201 -25.72 -12.42 3.48
CA GLY A 201 -26.34 -13.72 3.21
C GLY A 201 -26.60 -14.59 4.44
N GLY A 202 -26.38 -14.07 5.65
CA GLY A 202 -26.76 -14.69 6.92
C GLY A 202 -28.00 -14.06 7.57
N ASP A 203 -28.27 -14.44 8.81
CA ASP A 203 -29.36 -13.90 9.62
C ASP A 203 -29.19 -12.40 9.91
N ARG A 204 -30.33 -11.72 10.11
CA ARG A 204 -30.38 -10.28 10.44
C ARG A 204 -30.82 -10.03 11.87
N THR A 205 -30.27 -8.98 12.46
CA THR A 205 -30.59 -8.50 13.80
C THR A 205 -30.94 -7.01 13.76
N LEU A 206 -31.64 -6.51 14.78
CA LEU A 206 -31.94 -5.09 14.94
C LEU A 206 -31.07 -4.50 16.05
N SER A 207 -30.32 -3.45 15.77
CA SER A 207 -29.60 -2.66 16.79
C SER A 207 -30.25 -1.28 16.96
N PRO A 208 -30.57 -0.83 18.18
CA PRO A 208 -31.22 0.45 18.43
C PRO A 208 -30.25 1.62 18.26
N ALA A 209 -30.75 2.79 17.86
CA ALA A 209 -29.95 3.99 17.73
C ALA A 209 -30.19 5.02 18.85
N GLY A 210 -29.10 5.53 19.43
CA GLY A 210 -29.13 6.78 20.18
C GLY A 210 -29.42 7.96 19.24
N THR A 211 -30.12 8.99 19.70
CA THR A 211 -30.49 10.14 18.86
C THR A 211 -30.07 11.46 19.49
N LEU A 212 -29.40 12.29 18.70
CA LEU A 212 -28.91 13.63 19.04
C LEU A 212 -29.45 14.68 18.06
N THR A 213 -29.41 15.94 18.48
CA THR A 213 -29.70 17.12 17.66
C THR A 213 -29.19 18.36 18.40
N PHE A 214 -28.94 19.46 17.68
CA PHE A 214 -28.58 20.75 18.24
C PHE A 214 -29.58 21.83 17.78
N LYS A 215 -29.59 22.98 18.44
CA LYS A 215 -30.56 24.07 18.18
C LYS A 215 -29.83 25.37 17.87
N ARG A 216 -30.54 26.37 17.34
CA ARG A 216 -30.01 27.72 17.08
C ARG A 216 -29.22 28.30 18.25
N ASN A 217 -29.72 28.16 19.49
CA ASN A 217 -29.06 28.63 20.71
C ASN A 217 -27.95 27.70 21.25
N SER A 218 -27.65 26.59 20.58
CA SER A 218 -26.43 25.79 20.80
C SER A 218 -25.21 26.38 20.08
N MET A 219 -25.42 27.22 19.06
CA MET A 219 -24.37 27.91 18.32
C MET A 219 -23.86 29.13 19.12
N CYS A 220 -22.57 29.41 19.03
CA CYS A 220 -21.91 30.46 19.79
C CYS A 220 -22.04 31.87 19.16
N GLY A 221 -22.16 32.00 17.83
CA GLY A 221 -22.22 33.31 17.15
C GLY A 221 -22.70 33.30 15.70
N SER A 222 -22.55 34.42 14.99
CA SER A 222 -22.90 34.61 13.57
C SER A 222 -21.81 34.08 12.63
N PRO A 223 -22.15 33.44 11.48
CA PRO A 223 -23.51 33.23 10.95
C PRO A 223 -24.29 32.03 11.52
N ALA A 224 -23.64 31.10 12.25
CA ALA A 224 -24.25 29.84 12.72
C ALA A 224 -25.55 30.01 13.53
N ARG A 225 -25.59 31.04 14.37
CA ARG A 225 -26.72 31.39 15.25
C ARG A 225 -27.78 32.25 14.55
N THR A 226 -27.45 32.86 13.42
CA THR A 226 -28.16 33.99 12.81
C THR A 226 -28.64 33.65 11.38
N VAL A 227 -27.97 34.12 10.34
CA VAL A 227 -28.42 34.00 8.95
C VAL A 227 -28.18 32.61 8.36
N GLY A 228 -27.11 31.93 8.79
CA GLY A 228 -26.72 30.60 8.32
C GLY A 228 -27.37 29.44 9.08
N TRP A 229 -28.13 29.71 10.15
CA TRP A 229 -28.84 28.68 10.90
C TRP A 229 -29.83 27.90 10.01
N ARG A 230 -29.64 26.58 9.94
CA ARG A 230 -30.61 25.63 9.39
C ARG A 230 -30.85 24.50 10.39
N ASP A 231 -32.07 23.99 10.45
CA ASP A 231 -32.41 22.90 11.37
C ASP A 231 -31.79 21.57 10.91
N PRO A 232 -30.95 20.90 11.74
CA PRO A 232 -30.24 19.69 11.34
C PRO A 232 -31.13 18.42 11.35
N GLY A 233 -32.39 18.52 11.78
CA GLY A 233 -33.22 17.37 12.07
C GLY A 233 -32.66 16.56 13.22
N TYR A 234 -32.53 15.25 13.01
CA TYR A 234 -32.11 14.30 14.03
C TYR A 234 -30.99 13.41 13.50
N ILE A 235 -29.92 13.30 14.28
CA ILE A 235 -28.76 12.49 13.99
C ILE A 235 -28.85 11.24 14.87
N HIS A 236 -28.85 10.06 14.25
CA HIS A 236 -29.02 8.78 14.93
C HIS A 236 -27.73 7.98 14.82
N THR A 237 -27.22 7.42 15.92
CA THR A 237 -26.05 6.53 15.94
C THR A 237 -26.45 5.17 16.49
N SER A 238 -26.31 4.13 15.67
CA SER A 238 -26.45 2.72 16.05
C SER A 238 -25.09 2.05 16.19
N PHE A 239 -25.00 1.03 17.04
CA PHE A 239 -23.78 0.28 17.35
C PHE A 239 -23.92 -1.17 16.90
N MET A 240 -23.09 -1.60 15.95
CA MET A 240 -23.03 -2.97 15.44
C MET A 240 -21.84 -3.67 16.10
N LYS A 241 -22.13 -4.51 17.09
CA LYS A 241 -21.17 -5.16 18.00
C LYS A 241 -20.94 -6.63 17.65
N GLU A 242 -19.92 -7.24 18.23
CA GLU A 242 -19.54 -8.65 17.99
C GLU A 242 -19.26 -8.93 16.51
N LEU A 243 -18.61 -7.98 15.85
CA LEU A 243 -18.15 -8.13 14.47
C LEU A 243 -17.06 -9.19 14.35
N TRP A 244 -17.14 -9.98 13.29
CA TRP A 244 -16.12 -10.93 12.89
C TRP A 244 -15.16 -10.21 11.95
N PRO A 245 -13.83 -10.29 12.16
CA PRO A 245 -12.86 -9.52 11.37
C PRO A 245 -12.94 -9.90 9.89
N ASP A 246 -12.70 -8.91 9.02
CA ASP A 246 -12.81 -8.95 7.56
C ASP A 246 -14.17 -9.38 6.97
N ALA A 247 -15.16 -9.73 7.81
CA ALA A 247 -16.45 -10.22 7.34
C ALA A 247 -17.26 -9.09 6.69
N LEU A 248 -17.91 -9.41 5.58
CA LEU A 248 -18.74 -8.48 4.83
C LEU A 248 -20.16 -8.48 5.38
N TYR A 249 -20.58 -7.36 5.97
CA TYR A 249 -21.91 -7.15 6.54
C TYR A 249 -22.80 -6.35 5.59
N THR A 250 -24.12 -6.49 5.74
CA THR A 250 -25.12 -5.62 5.10
C THR A 250 -25.96 -4.94 6.16
N TYR A 251 -26.39 -3.70 5.92
CA TYR A 251 -27.25 -2.95 6.83
C TYR A 251 -28.30 -2.09 6.11
N ARG A 252 -29.35 -1.71 6.85
CA ARG A 252 -30.43 -0.79 6.45
C ARG A 252 -30.84 0.07 7.64
N LEU A 253 -31.05 1.36 7.36
CA LEU A 253 -31.56 2.32 8.33
C LEU A 253 -33.07 2.13 8.43
N GLY A 254 -33.59 2.04 9.65
CA GLY A 254 -35.00 1.80 9.93
C GLY A 254 -35.58 2.83 10.91
N HIS A 255 -36.80 3.28 10.63
CA HIS A 255 -37.61 4.12 11.50
C HIS A 255 -38.99 3.51 11.64
N ARG A 256 -39.33 3.00 12.83
CA ARG A 256 -40.68 2.51 13.11
C ARG A 256 -41.53 3.65 13.68
N LEU A 257 -42.47 4.14 12.88
CA LEU A 257 -43.39 5.21 13.25
C LEU A 257 -44.32 4.80 14.41
N SER A 258 -44.93 5.78 15.08
CA SER A 258 -45.88 5.56 16.19
C SER A 258 -47.10 4.70 15.81
N ASP A 259 -47.46 4.60 14.53
CA ASP A 259 -48.55 3.76 14.02
C ASP A 259 -48.13 2.31 13.69
N GLY A 260 -46.83 1.99 13.80
CA GLY A 260 -46.26 0.69 13.46
C GLY A 260 -45.70 0.57 12.04
N THR A 261 -45.88 1.57 11.19
CA THR A 261 -45.29 1.64 9.84
C THR A 261 -43.76 1.74 9.93
N HIS A 262 -43.05 1.07 9.03
CA HIS A 262 -41.57 1.09 8.99
C HIS A 262 -41.09 1.83 7.73
N VAL A 263 -40.38 2.93 7.94
CA VAL A 263 -39.65 3.67 6.89
C VAL A 263 -38.23 3.12 6.83
N TRP A 264 -37.76 2.79 5.62
CA TRP A 264 -36.49 2.12 5.38
C TRP A 264 -35.62 2.88 4.38
N SER A 265 -34.29 2.80 4.54
CA SER A 265 -33.34 3.23 3.51
C SER A 265 -33.13 2.18 2.42
N LYS A 266 -32.35 2.55 1.38
CA LYS A 266 -31.62 1.59 0.54
C LYS A 266 -30.71 0.69 1.39
N SER A 267 -30.26 -0.42 0.80
CA SER A 267 -29.32 -1.36 1.44
C SER A 267 -27.88 -0.87 1.26
N TYR A 268 -27.10 -0.94 2.33
CA TYR A 268 -25.68 -0.65 2.35
C TYR A 268 -24.89 -1.89 2.79
N SER A 269 -23.56 -1.86 2.68
CA SER A 269 -22.67 -2.93 3.11
C SER A 269 -21.29 -2.40 3.48
N PHE A 270 -20.66 -2.99 4.48
CA PHE A 270 -19.30 -2.65 4.93
C PHE A 270 -18.51 -3.91 5.25
N ARG A 271 -17.18 -3.85 5.11
CA ARG A 271 -16.29 -4.87 5.66
C ARG A 271 -15.98 -4.50 7.11
N ALA A 272 -16.14 -5.44 8.05
CA ALA A 272 -15.70 -5.25 9.41
C ALA A 272 -14.17 -5.12 9.48
N SER A 273 -13.68 -4.26 10.38
CA SER A 273 -12.25 -4.02 10.55
C SER A 273 -11.47 -5.29 10.91
N PRO A 274 -10.20 -5.42 10.48
CA PRO A 274 -9.28 -6.45 10.96
C PRO A 274 -9.13 -6.42 12.49
N TYR A 275 -8.77 -7.57 13.07
CA TYR A 275 -8.37 -7.65 14.48
C TYR A 275 -7.10 -6.81 14.73
N PRO A 276 -6.91 -6.14 15.89
CA PRO A 276 -5.70 -5.35 16.17
C PRO A 276 -4.43 -6.18 16.09
N GLY A 277 -3.54 -5.79 15.18
CA GLY A 277 -2.33 -6.54 14.80
C GLY A 277 -2.55 -7.81 13.99
N GLN A 278 -3.67 -7.91 13.29
CA GLN A 278 -3.86 -8.89 12.22
C GLN A 278 -2.94 -8.57 11.03
N ASP A 279 -2.23 -9.59 10.54
CA ASP A 279 -1.38 -9.52 9.35
C ASP A 279 -2.25 -9.63 8.07
N SER A 280 -2.66 -8.49 7.53
CA SER A 280 -3.39 -8.36 6.27
C SER A 280 -3.08 -7.04 5.57
N LEU A 281 -3.29 -6.96 4.25
CA LEU A 281 -3.21 -5.69 3.53
C LEU A 281 -4.26 -4.71 4.06
N GLN A 282 -3.81 -3.52 4.47
CA GLN A 282 -4.60 -2.52 5.19
C GLN A 282 -4.26 -1.14 4.64
N ARG A 283 -5.24 -0.48 4.04
CA ARG A 283 -5.06 0.71 3.19
C ARG A 283 -5.88 1.86 3.74
N VAL A 284 -5.22 2.76 4.46
CA VAL A 284 -5.85 3.91 5.13
C VAL A 284 -5.49 5.19 4.41
N VAL A 285 -6.51 5.93 3.96
CA VAL A 285 -6.33 7.24 3.30
C VAL A 285 -6.48 8.35 4.33
N VAL A 286 -5.55 9.31 4.33
CA VAL A 286 -5.51 10.44 5.27
C VAL A 286 -5.34 11.75 4.51
N PHE A 287 -6.16 12.76 4.84
CA PHE A 287 -6.09 14.13 4.30
C PHE A 287 -6.79 15.10 5.26
N GLY A 288 -6.43 16.37 5.24
CA GLY A 288 -7.23 17.45 5.83
C GLY A 288 -8.01 18.22 4.76
N ASP A 289 -8.70 19.28 5.17
CA ASP A 289 -8.95 20.46 4.31
C ASP A 289 -9.78 20.19 3.03
N MET A 290 -10.53 19.09 2.96
CA MET A 290 -11.21 18.70 1.71
C MET A 290 -12.40 19.60 1.37
N GLY A 291 -13.14 20.11 2.36
CA GLY A 291 -14.36 20.88 2.14
C GLY A 291 -15.40 20.17 1.28
N LYS A 292 -16.22 20.95 0.58
CA LYS A 292 -17.29 20.49 -0.34
C LYS A 292 -17.31 21.35 -1.62
N ALA A 293 -18.02 20.90 -2.66
CA ALA A 293 -18.43 21.77 -3.76
C ALA A 293 -19.61 21.20 -4.56
N GLU A 294 -20.41 22.07 -5.17
CA GLU A 294 -21.61 21.70 -5.91
C GLU A 294 -21.36 21.00 -7.25
N VAL A 295 -21.85 19.76 -7.39
CA VAL A 295 -21.68 18.90 -8.58
C VAL A 295 -22.37 19.40 -9.86
N ASP A 296 -23.37 20.27 -9.75
CA ASP A 296 -23.99 20.95 -10.90
C ASP A 296 -23.24 22.22 -11.34
N GLY A 297 -22.27 22.65 -10.53
CA GLY A 297 -21.47 23.86 -10.71
C GLY A 297 -22.12 25.14 -10.17
N SER A 298 -23.10 25.03 -9.25
CA SER A 298 -23.63 26.17 -8.49
C SER A 298 -22.54 26.87 -7.65
N ASN A 299 -22.83 28.10 -7.24
CA ASN A 299 -22.08 28.84 -6.23
C ASN A 299 -22.78 28.75 -4.87
N GLU A 300 -22.07 29.06 -3.79
CA GLU A 300 -22.57 28.92 -2.42
C GLU A 300 -21.69 29.74 -1.44
N TYR A 301 -22.03 29.73 -0.16
CA TYR A 301 -21.17 30.32 0.89
C TYR A 301 -19.91 29.48 1.10
N GLY A 302 -18.76 30.12 1.36
CA GLY A 302 -17.49 29.41 1.56
C GLY A 302 -17.20 28.43 0.42
N ASN A 303 -17.09 28.93 -0.81
CA ASN A 303 -16.91 28.12 -2.03
C ASN A 303 -15.51 28.33 -2.61
N TYR A 304 -14.49 27.87 -1.89
CA TYR A 304 -13.09 27.98 -2.29
C TYR A 304 -12.49 26.61 -2.67
N GLU A 305 -13.20 25.53 -2.36
CA GLU A 305 -12.69 24.16 -2.27
C GLU A 305 -13.07 23.34 -3.52
N GLN A 306 -13.02 23.96 -4.70
CA GLN A 306 -13.40 23.33 -5.98
C GLN A 306 -12.61 22.03 -6.30
N ALA A 307 -11.49 21.78 -5.63
CA ALA A 307 -10.76 20.51 -5.68
C ALA A 307 -11.43 19.35 -4.91
N SER A 308 -12.34 19.64 -3.97
CA SER A 308 -13.07 18.68 -3.12
C SER A 308 -13.71 17.54 -3.92
N LEU A 309 -14.37 17.88 -5.04
CA LEU A 309 -14.99 16.92 -5.93
C LEU A 309 -13.98 16.02 -6.65
N ASN A 310 -12.75 16.49 -6.89
CA ASN A 310 -11.69 15.65 -7.44
C ASN A 310 -11.17 14.67 -6.38
N THR A 311 -10.87 15.13 -5.16
CA THR A 311 -10.44 14.28 -4.04
C THR A 311 -11.48 13.19 -3.76
N THR A 312 -12.74 13.60 -3.54
CA THR A 312 -13.89 12.70 -3.37
C THR A 312 -13.98 11.68 -4.51
N LYS A 313 -13.89 12.12 -5.77
CA LYS A 313 -14.01 11.25 -6.95
C LYS A 313 -12.86 10.26 -7.10
N GLN A 314 -11.64 10.61 -6.70
CA GLN A 314 -10.52 9.66 -6.72
C GLN A 314 -10.65 8.63 -5.60
N ILE A 315 -11.08 9.03 -4.40
CA ILE A 315 -11.40 8.10 -3.30
C ILE A 315 -12.53 7.15 -3.70
N ILE A 316 -13.59 7.63 -4.34
CA ILE A 316 -14.69 6.77 -4.86
C ILE A 316 -14.20 5.80 -5.94
N ARG A 317 -13.28 6.21 -6.82
CA ARG A 317 -12.72 5.36 -7.88
C ARG A 317 -11.85 4.23 -7.35
N ASP A 318 -11.15 4.47 -6.25
CA ASP A 318 -10.24 3.52 -5.61
C ASP A 318 -10.85 2.90 -4.34
N LEU A 319 -12.17 3.04 -4.12
CA LEU A 319 -12.82 2.67 -2.87
C LEU A 319 -12.76 1.16 -2.56
N GLU A 320 -12.66 0.31 -3.58
CA GLU A 320 -12.42 -1.14 -3.40
C GLU A 320 -11.00 -1.42 -2.86
N ASN A 321 -10.10 -0.45 -2.99
CA ASN A 321 -8.74 -0.46 -2.44
C ASN A 321 -8.54 0.39 -1.18
N ILE A 322 -9.59 1.04 -0.65
CA ILE A 322 -9.50 1.88 0.54
C ILE A 322 -10.29 1.21 1.65
N ASP A 323 -9.61 0.84 2.73
CA ASP A 323 -10.21 0.09 3.84
C ASP A 323 -10.74 1.02 4.94
N MET A 324 -10.22 2.25 5.00
CA MET A 324 -10.54 3.28 6.00
C MET A 324 -10.14 4.66 5.48
N VAL A 325 -10.88 5.70 5.88
CA VAL A 325 -10.55 7.12 5.63
C VAL A 325 -10.43 7.87 6.96
N ILE A 326 -9.46 8.78 7.07
CA ILE A 326 -9.33 9.71 8.19
C ILE A 326 -9.18 11.15 7.67
N HIS A 327 -10.23 11.96 7.83
CA HIS A 327 -10.22 13.37 7.45
C HIS A 327 -9.80 14.22 8.65
N ILE A 328 -8.55 14.69 8.69
CA ILE A 328 -7.90 15.30 9.86
C ILE A 328 -8.24 16.78 10.07
N GLY A 329 -9.54 17.08 10.20
CA GLY A 329 -10.06 18.43 10.44
C GLY A 329 -10.26 19.25 9.17
N ASP A 330 -10.94 20.39 9.33
CA ASP A 330 -11.41 21.28 8.27
C ASP A 330 -12.26 20.50 7.25
N ILE A 331 -13.41 20.07 7.75
CA ILE A 331 -14.24 19.03 7.18
C ILE A 331 -15.05 19.57 6.01
N SER A 332 -15.84 20.63 6.25
CA SER A 332 -16.83 21.13 5.28
C SER A 332 -16.70 22.61 4.94
N TYR A 333 -15.91 23.38 5.71
CA TYR A 333 -15.90 24.85 5.68
C TYR A 333 -17.30 25.50 5.73
N ALA A 334 -18.28 24.81 6.34
CA ALA A 334 -19.64 25.32 6.48
C ALA A 334 -19.67 26.66 7.23
N ASN A 335 -18.79 26.84 8.22
CA ASN A 335 -18.52 28.11 8.89
C ASN A 335 -19.81 28.84 9.32
N GLY A 336 -20.77 28.08 9.85
CA GLY A 336 -22.07 28.57 10.28
C GLY A 336 -23.19 28.59 9.23
N TYR A 337 -22.93 28.28 7.96
CA TYR A 337 -23.94 28.07 6.92
C TYR A 337 -24.41 26.60 6.92
N LEU A 338 -25.21 26.24 7.94
CA LEU A 338 -25.38 24.87 8.42
C LEU A 338 -26.03 23.88 7.45
N SER A 339 -26.57 24.33 6.31
CA SER A 339 -26.98 23.45 5.20
C SER A 339 -25.80 22.63 4.62
N GLN A 340 -24.59 23.16 4.70
CA GLN A 340 -23.41 22.56 4.08
C GLN A 340 -22.91 21.31 4.82
N TRP A 341 -23.36 21.09 6.07
CA TRP A 341 -23.14 19.82 6.77
C TRP A 341 -23.94 18.65 6.18
N ASP A 342 -25.19 18.87 5.71
CA ASP A 342 -25.94 17.83 5.01
C ASP A 342 -25.31 17.55 3.63
N GLN A 343 -24.96 18.62 2.90
CA GLN A 343 -24.27 18.58 1.60
C GLN A 343 -22.97 17.77 1.68
N PHE A 344 -22.13 18.04 2.67
CA PHE A 344 -20.91 17.28 2.90
C PHE A 344 -21.21 15.80 3.18
N THR A 345 -22.22 15.48 4.02
CA THR A 345 -22.59 14.08 4.27
C THR A 345 -23.18 13.35 3.05
N GLU A 346 -23.81 14.05 2.10
CA GLU A 346 -24.23 13.46 0.82
C GLU A 346 -23.02 13.22 -0.09
N GLN A 347 -22.14 14.22 -0.22
CA GLN A 347 -20.93 14.16 -1.04
C GLN A 347 -20.03 12.97 -0.64
N ILE A 348 -19.90 12.68 0.66
CA ILE A 348 -19.13 11.53 1.17
C ILE A 348 -19.94 10.24 1.33
N GLU A 349 -21.27 10.22 1.13
CA GLU A 349 -22.09 9.01 1.33
C GLU A 349 -21.54 7.78 0.57
N PRO A 350 -21.10 7.88 -0.71
CA PRO A 350 -20.57 6.71 -1.42
C PRO A 350 -19.38 6.05 -0.72
N ILE A 351 -18.55 6.86 -0.04
CA ILE A 351 -17.36 6.45 0.70
C ILE A 351 -17.79 5.98 2.10
N ALA A 352 -18.32 6.91 2.90
CA ALA A 352 -18.55 6.74 4.32
C ALA A 352 -19.67 5.75 4.65
N SER A 353 -20.58 5.44 3.72
CA SER A 353 -21.58 4.38 3.94
C SER A 353 -21.01 2.96 3.75
N THR A 354 -19.79 2.84 3.21
CA THR A 354 -19.12 1.58 2.86
C THR A 354 -17.87 1.30 3.72
N VAL A 355 -17.09 2.33 4.03
CA VAL A 355 -15.84 2.24 4.83
C VAL A 355 -15.87 3.23 6.01
N PRO A 356 -15.12 2.98 7.10
CA PRO A 356 -15.09 3.91 8.24
C PRO A 356 -14.47 5.25 7.81
N TYR A 357 -15.22 6.34 8.01
CA TYR A 357 -14.81 7.71 7.75
C TYR A 357 -14.61 8.42 9.08
N MET A 358 -13.40 8.27 9.61
CA MET A 358 -12.98 8.90 10.87
C MET A 358 -12.62 10.36 10.62
N ILE A 359 -12.73 11.20 11.64
CA ILE A 359 -12.48 12.64 11.51
C ILE A 359 -11.64 13.20 12.68
N GLY A 360 -10.82 14.20 12.39
CA GLY A 360 -10.30 15.16 13.38
C GLY A 360 -11.25 16.35 13.55
N SER A 361 -10.83 17.34 14.33
CA SER A 361 -11.43 18.67 14.37
C SER A 361 -10.35 19.69 14.01
N GLY A 362 -10.64 20.57 13.06
CA GLY A 362 -9.84 21.74 12.74
C GLY A 362 -10.45 23.03 13.29
N ASN A 363 -9.84 24.16 12.94
CA ASN A 363 -10.29 25.48 13.39
C ASN A 363 -11.64 25.87 12.77
N HIS A 364 -11.93 25.46 11.53
CA HIS A 364 -13.23 25.69 10.92
C HIS A 364 -14.36 24.85 11.53
N GLU A 365 -14.06 23.83 12.33
CA GLU A 365 -15.07 23.19 13.20
C GLU A 365 -15.22 23.92 14.54
N ARG A 366 -14.11 24.31 15.19
CA ARG A 366 -14.08 24.50 16.66
C ARG A 366 -13.78 25.93 17.14
N ASP A 367 -13.08 26.76 16.37
CA ASP A 367 -12.59 28.06 16.86
C ASP A 367 -13.70 29.10 16.98
N TRP A 368 -13.89 29.61 18.19
CA TRP A 368 -14.72 30.78 18.45
C TRP A 368 -14.30 31.53 19.72
N PRO A 369 -14.24 32.88 19.73
CA PRO A 369 -13.70 33.63 20.86
C PRO A 369 -14.48 33.38 22.16
N GLY A 370 -13.76 33.09 23.25
CA GLY A 370 -14.34 32.90 24.58
C GLY A 370 -15.03 31.54 24.82
N THR A 371 -14.89 30.58 23.91
CA THR A 371 -15.50 29.22 24.03
C THR A 371 -14.58 28.17 24.64
N GLY A 372 -13.41 28.58 25.15
CA GLY A 372 -12.41 27.67 25.68
C GLY A 372 -11.56 26.95 24.62
N SER A 373 -11.76 27.22 23.33
CA SER A 373 -10.78 26.83 22.30
C SER A 373 -9.43 27.47 22.61
N PHE A 374 -8.35 26.75 22.32
CA PHE A 374 -6.98 27.22 22.54
C PHE A 374 -6.66 28.41 21.64
N TYR A 375 -7.12 28.35 20.38
CA TYR A 375 -7.09 29.47 19.46
C TYR A 375 -8.36 30.32 19.62
N GLY A 376 -8.15 31.64 19.58
CA GLY A 376 -9.18 32.65 19.83
C GLY A 376 -9.79 33.24 18.58
N TYR A 377 -9.67 32.57 17.43
CA TYR A 377 -10.19 33.03 16.14
C TYR A 377 -11.69 32.74 16.00
N ASN A 378 -12.27 33.13 14.87
CA ASN A 378 -13.71 33.06 14.60
C ASN A 378 -14.05 32.16 13.40
N ASP A 379 -13.11 31.28 13.04
CA ASP A 379 -13.04 30.53 11.80
C ASP A 379 -14.25 29.58 11.62
N SER A 380 -14.75 29.02 12.71
CA SER A 380 -15.96 28.18 12.72
C SER A 380 -17.29 28.92 12.48
N GLY A 381 -17.27 30.24 12.28
CA GLY A 381 -18.48 31.05 12.03
C GLY A 381 -19.55 30.93 13.13
N GLY A 382 -19.12 30.62 14.35
CA GLY A 382 -19.99 30.46 15.52
C GLY A 382 -20.48 29.03 15.76
N GLU A 383 -20.00 28.03 15.01
CA GLU A 383 -20.35 26.62 15.23
C GLU A 383 -19.74 26.03 16.50
N CYS A 384 -18.54 26.48 16.89
CA CYS A 384 -17.85 26.12 18.14
C CYS A 384 -17.84 24.60 18.45
N GLY A 385 -17.62 23.78 17.43
CA GLY A 385 -17.51 22.32 17.47
C GLY A 385 -18.85 21.57 17.45
N VAL A 386 -19.99 22.26 17.61
CA VAL A 386 -21.28 21.62 17.89
C VAL A 386 -21.83 20.79 16.72
N PRO A 387 -21.76 21.24 15.45
CA PRO A 387 -22.18 20.40 14.31
C PRO A 387 -21.24 19.22 14.12
N ALA A 388 -19.92 19.44 14.01
CA ALA A 388 -18.92 18.39 13.83
C ALA A 388 -19.03 17.26 14.87
N GLN A 389 -19.04 17.60 16.16
CA GLN A 389 -19.12 16.62 17.26
C GLN A 389 -20.46 15.84 17.28
N THR A 390 -21.50 16.32 16.58
CA THR A 390 -22.83 15.73 16.56
C THR A 390 -23.09 14.93 15.28
N MET A 391 -22.81 15.53 14.11
CA MET A 391 -23.04 14.96 12.78
C MET A 391 -22.22 13.69 12.54
N PHE A 392 -21.01 13.64 13.11
CA PHE A 392 -20.10 12.50 13.05
C PHE A 392 -19.92 11.87 14.43
N TYR A 393 -19.63 10.58 14.45
CA TYR A 393 -19.22 9.84 15.65
C TYR A 393 -17.72 9.56 15.58
N VAL A 394 -17.03 9.73 16.70
CA VAL A 394 -15.68 9.23 16.94
C VAL A 394 -15.64 8.57 18.34
N PRO A 395 -14.80 7.55 18.58
CA PRO A 395 -14.78 6.79 19.83
C PRO A 395 -14.17 7.53 21.04
N ALA A 396 -14.11 8.87 20.99
CA ALA A 396 -13.67 9.72 22.09
C ALA A 396 -14.46 9.44 23.39
N GLU A 397 -13.76 9.53 24.53
CA GLU A 397 -14.41 9.49 25.85
C GLU A 397 -15.38 10.67 26.01
N ASN A 398 -14.98 11.85 25.52
CA ASN A 398 -15.81 13.04 25.40
C ASN A 398 -15.71 13.61 23.97
N ARG A 399 -16.79 13.49 23.19
CA ARG A 399 -16.87 14.00 21.80
C ARG A 399 -16.62 15.51 21.67
N ALA A 400 -16.82 16.31 22.73
CA ALA A 400 -16.53 17.75 22.71
C ALA A 400 -15.03 18.09 22.88
N LYS A 401 -14.22 17.15 23.36
CA LYS A 401 -12.76 17.27 23.40
C LYS A 401 -12.10 16.75 22.12
N PHE A 402 -12.82 15.93 21.36
CA PHE A 402 -12.47 15.43 20.03
C PHE A 402 -11.20 14.57 19.88
N TRP A 403 -10.32 14.50 20.87
CA TRP A 403 -9.20 13.55 20.85
C TRP A 403 -9.66 12.11 21.13
N TYR A 404 -9.12 11.14 20.39
CA TYR A 404 -9.42 9.71 20.54
C TYR A 404 -8.32 8.84 19.95
N LEU A 405 -8.36 7.55 20.30
CA LEU A 405 -7.57 6.51 19.66
C LEU A 405 -8.46 5.56 18.87
N THR A 406 -7.94 4.99 17.79
CA THR A 406 -8.62 3.94 17.03
C THR A 406 -7.62 3.00 16.37
N ASP A 407 -8.06 1.77 16.10
CA ASP A 407 -7.22 0.65 15.64
C ASP A 407 -7.73 0.11 14.30
N TYR A 408 -6.87 0.02 13.29
CA TYR A 408 -7.18 -0.67 12.04
C TYR A 408 -6.09 -1.70 11.72
N GLY A 409 -6.29 -2.93 12.18
CA GLY A 409 -5.27 -3.97 12.07
C GLY A 409 -3.95 -3.56 12.73
N MET A 410 -2.87 -3.55 11.97
CA MET A 410 -1.52 -3.16 12.38
C MET A 410 -1.35 -1.66 12.70
N PHE A 411 -2.35 -0.83 12.36
CA PHE A 411 -2.31 0.61 12.62
C PHE A 411 -2.97 0.98 13.96
N ARG A 412 -2.25 1.76 14.78
CA ARG A 412 -2.79 2.56 15.89
C ARG A 412 -2.78 4.01 15.48
N PHE A 413 -3.95 4.65 15.50
CA PHE A 413 -4.09 6.09 15.30
C PHE A 413 -4.33 6.79 16.64
N CYS A 414 -3.52 7.80 16.93
CA CYS A 414 -3.73 8.75 18.04
C CYS A 414 -4.13 10.10 17.44
N VAL A 415 -5.41 10.44 17.51
CA VAL A 415 -5.98 11.67 16.93
C VAL A 415 -6.08 12.73 18.02
N ALA A 416 -5.40 13.86 17.81
CA ALA A 416 -5.45 15.05 18.65
C ALA A 416 -6.40 16.10 18.06
N ASN A 417 -6.89 16.99 18.92
CA ASN A 417 -7.65 18.17 18.58
C ASN A 417 -6.76 19.40 18.80
N THR A 418 -6.32 20.06 17.73
CA THR A 418 -5.40 21.21 17.82
C THR A 418 -6.04 22.47 18.37
N GLU A 419 -7.37 22.50 18.47
CA GLU A 419 -8.12 23.66 18.96
C GLU A 419 -8.37 23.57 20.48
N GLU A 420 -7.73 22.62 21.16
CA GLU A 420 -7.68 22.44 22.62
C GLU A 420 -6.20 22.27 23.05
N ASP A 421 -5.83 22.69 24.26
CA ASP A 421 -4.41 22.79 24.66
C ASP A 421 -3.70 21.42 24.75
N TRP A 422 -2.71 21.19 23.88
CA TRP A 422 -1.96 19.93 23.78
C TRP A 422 -0.71 19.84 24.66
N ARG A 423 -0.33 20.91 25.38
CA ARG A 423 1.00 21.06 26.00
C ARG A 423 1.18 20.26 27.31
N PRO A 424 2.42 20.02 27.79
CA PRO A 424 2.69 19.23 28.99
C PRO A 424 1.84 19.61 30.21
N GLY A 425 1.20 18.60 30.78
CA GLY A 425 0.33 18.74 31.95
C GLY A 425 -1.16 18.90 31.65
N THR A 426 -1.56 19.21 30.41
CA THR A 426 -2.99 19.25 30.02
C THR A 426 -3.61 17.85 30.05
N GLU A 427 -4.93 17.78 29.84
CA GLU A 427 -5.63 16.50 29.71
C GLU A 427 -5.34 15.82 28.36
N GLN A 428 -5.26 16.61 27.28
CA GLN A 428 -4.91 16.12 25.96
C GLN A 428 -3.50 15.50 25.93
N TYR A 429 -2.50 16.15 26.54
CA TYR A 429 -1.14 15.60 26.62
C TYR A 429 -1.11 14.21 27.30
N LYS A 430 -1.87 14.05 28.39
CA LYS A 430 -2.00 12.77 29.12
C LYS A 430 -2.73 11.71 28.29
N PHE A 431 -3.76 12.11 27.54
CA PHE A 431 -4.42 11.23 26.58
C PHE A 431 -3.43 10.77 25.49
N ILE A 432 -2.67 11.70 24.90
CA ILE A 432 -1.68 11.40 23.85
C ILE A 432 -0.62 10.43 24.40
N GLU A 433 -0.02 10.71 25.55
CA GLU A 433 0.93 9.79 26.18
C GLU A 433 0.32 8.39 26.42
N ASN A 434 -0.90 8.31 26.94
CA ASN A 434 -1.59 7.03 27.14
C ASN A 434 -1.90 6.29 25.82
N CYS A 435 -2.29 7.02 24.76
CA CYS A 435 -2.52 6.44 23.43
C CYS A 435 -1.24 5.84 22.83
N LEU A 436 -0.13 6.58 22.97
CA LEU A 436 1.20 6.20 22.50
C LEU A 436 1.86 5.09 23.34
N SER A 437 1.51 4.98 24.63
CA SER A 437 2.06 3.97 25.54
C SER A 437 1.25 2.67 25.62
N SER A 438 -0.04 2.70 25.25
CA SER A 438 -0.96 1.55 25.34
C SER A 438 -1.00 0.68 24.07
N VAL A 439 -0.19 1.00 23.06
CA VAL A 439 -0.08 0.20 21.84
C VAL A 439 0.94 -0.93 22.03
N ASP A 440 0.50 -2.14 21.74
CA ASP A 440 1.39 -3.30 21.59
C ASP A 440 2.09 -3.17 20.23
N ARG A 441 3.34 -2.71 20.21
CA ARG A 441 4.08 -2.43 18.95
C ARG A 441 4.54 -3.68 18.20
N GLU A 442 4.52 -4.85 18.83
CA GLU A 442 4.77 -6.14 18.15
C GLU A 442 3.57 -6.51 17.26
N LYS A 443 2.35 -6.22 17.75
CA LYS A 443 1.10 -6.43 17.03
C LYS A 443 0.79 -5.26 16.08
N GLN A 444 0.93 -4.04 16.56
CA GLN A 444 0.57 -2.81 15.87
C GLN A 444 1.81 -1.92 15.64
N PRO A 445 2.70 -2.28 14.70
CA PRO A 445 3.94 -1.55 14.46
C PRO A 445 3.72 -0.11 13.98
N TRP A 446 2.62 0.16 13.28
CA TRP A 446 2.34 1.47 12.67
C TRP A 446 1.63 2.41 13.65
N LEU A 447 2.42 3.12 14.46
CA LEU A 447 1.95 4.14 15.39
C LEU A 447 1.89 5.52 14.71
N ILE A 448 0.68 5.95 14.40
CA ILE A 448 0.39 7.18 13.66
C ILE A 448 -0.17 8.24 14.64
N PHE A 449 0.45 9.41 14.69
CA PHE A 449 -0.11 10.59 15.35
C PHE A 449 -0.76 11.49 14.29
N LEU A 450 -1.99 11.95 14.55
CA LEU A 450 -2.76 12.80 13.64
C LEU A 450 -3.27 14.04 14.38
N ALA A 451 -3.17 15.19 13.73
CA ALA A 451 -3.57 16.51 14.22
C ALA A 451 -3.94 17.37 13.00
N HIS A 452 -4.80 18.39 13.17
CA HIS A 452 -5.17 19.28 12.08
C HIS A 452 -4.10 20.37 11.85
N ARG A 453 -3.97 21.34 12.76
CA ARG A 453 -2.91 22.37 12.67
C ARG A 453 -1.52 21.74 12.76
N VAL A 454 -0.52 22.37 12.16
CA VAL A 454 0.83 21.81 12.05
C VAL A 454 1.58 21.89 13.38
N LEU A 455 1.37 20.89 14.24
CA LEU A 455 2.13 20.70 15.48
C LEU A 455 3.59 20.27 15.22
N GLY A 456 3.91 19.75 14.04
CA GLY A 456 5.24 19.26 13.67
C GLY A 456 6.09 20.29 12.91
N TYR A 457 6.16 20.12 11.58
CA TYR A 457 7.02 20.90 10.67
C TYR A 457 6.27 21.25 9.38
N SER A 458 6.35 22.52 8.94
CA SER A 458 5.85 22.99 7.64
C SER A 458 6.67 24.16 7.12
N SER A 459 6.89 24.21 5.81
CA SER A 459 7.50 25.32 5.07
C SER A 459 6.48 26.27 4.43
N ALA A 460 5.21 26.21 4.87
CA ALA A 460 4.18 27.15 4.43
C ALA A 460 4.58 28.59 4.80
N SER A 461 4.66 29.47 3.81
CA SER A 461 5.23 30.82 3.94
C SER A 461 4.52 31.71 4.97
N TRP A 462 3.27 31.39 5.34
CA TRP A 462 2.56 32.13 6.37
C TRP A 462 3.11 31.88 7.78
N TYR A 463 3.57 30.67 8.13
CA TYR A 463 4.25 30.42 9.40
C TYR A 463 5.57 31.22 9.47
N GLU A 464 6.36 31.18 8.40
CA GLU A 464 7.65 31.89 8.33
C GLU A 464 7.48 33.42 8.41
N ILE A 465 6.54 33.98 7.62
CA ILE A 465 6.36 35.43 7.48
C ILE A 465 5.56 36.04 8.64
N MET A 466 4.51 35.37 9.12
CA MET A 466 3.56 35.94 10.10
C MET A 466 3.90 35.56 11.54
N MET A 467 4.54 34.41 11.76
CA MET A 467 4.84 33.86 13.10
C MET A 467 6.33 33.67 13.38
N GLY A 468 7.19 33.69 12.35
CA GLY A 468 8.63 33.40 12.50
C GLY A 468 8.92 31.94 12.84
N SER A 469 8.03 31.03 12.44
CA SER A 469 8.06 29.60 12.78
C SER A 469 7.97 28.70 11.54
N TYR A 470 8.07 27.39 11.76
CA TYR A 470 7.91 26.35 10.71
C TYR A 470 6.82 25.36 11.12
N GLY A 471 5.67 25.87 11.55
CA GLY A 471 4.60 25.16 12.27
C GLY A 471 4.03 26.01 13.39
N GLU A 472 3.03 25.52 14.11
CA GLU A 472 2.35 26.28 15.16
C GLU A 472 3.31 26.68 16.32
N PRO A 473 3.18 27.91 16.86
CA PRO A 473 3.90 28.30 18.08
C PRO A 473 3.58 27.33 19.23
N MET A 474 4.62 26.79 19.88
CA MET A 474 4.53 25.74 20.90
C MET A 474 4.01 24.37 20.40
N GLY A 475 3.88 24.17 19.08
CA GLY A 475 3.33 22.94 18.49
C GLY A 475 4.07 21.66 18.92
N ARG A 476 5.40 21.75 19.01
CA ARG A 476 6.28 20.63 19.39
C ARG A 476 6.57 20.51 20.88
N ASP A 477 6.15 21.48 21.70
CA ASP A 477 6.51 21.57 23.12
C ASP A 477 6.07 20.30 23.88
N GLY A 478 7.04 19.49 24.29
CA GLY A 478 6.84 18.19 24.94
C GLY A 478 6.28 17.08 24.05
N LEU A 479 5.47 17.39 23.03
CA LEU A 479 4.99 16.38 22.08
C LEU A 479 6.14 15.74 21.30
N GLU A 480 7.18 16.50 20.96
CA GLU A 480 8.39 15.96 20.32
C GLU A 480 9.11 14.95 21.25
N GLU A 481 9.11 15.18 22.57
CA GLU A 481 9.61 14.20 23.55
C GLU A 481 8.77 12.92 23.56
N LEU A 482 7.44 13.02 23.52
CA LEU A 482 6.55 11.85 23.43
C LEU A 482 6.74 11.08 22.11
N TRP A 483 6.85 11.79 20.98
CA TRP A 483 7.03 11.17 19.66
C TRP A 483 8.36 10.41 19.56
N HIS A 484 9.46 10.98 20.06
CA HIS A 484 10.74 10.26 20.21
C HIS A 484 10.63 9.08 21.19
N LYS A 485 10.09 9.30 22.39
CA LYS A 485 9.97 8.30 23.48
C LYS A 485 9.20 7.05 23.03
N TYR A 486 8.11 7.23 22.29
CA TYR A 486 7.24 6.14 21.85
C TYR A 486 7.45 5.71 20.39
N LYS A 487 8.43 6.29 19.67
CA LYS A 487 8.67 6.05 18.25
C LYS A 487 7.39 6.14 17.41
N VAL A 488 6.69 7.27 17.52
CA VAL A 488 5.75 7.72 16.48
C VAL A 488 6.55 7.87 15.20
N LEU A 489 5.98 7.52 14.04
CA LEU A 489 6.71 7.47 12.75
C LEU A 489 7.64 8.68 12.52
N GLN A 490 8.92 8.48 12.83
CA GLN A 490 9.97 9.40 12.42
C GLN A 490 10.37 8.98 11.01
N ALA A 491 10.09 9.83 10.02
CA ALA A 491 10.86 9.80 8.79
C ALA A 491 12.34 9.86 9.18
N SER A 492 13.16 8.97 8.63
CA SER A 492 14.53 8.76 9.10
C SER A 492 15.37 10.03 8.97
N GLU A 493 15.58 10.74 10.08
CA GLU A 493 16.60 11.79 10.14
C GLU A 493 17.95 11.16 9.80
N GLY A 494 18.54 11.57 8.68
CA GLY A 494 19.90 11.17 8.34
C GLY A 494 20.85 11.71 9.40
N GLY A 495 21.36 10.83 10.27
CA GLY A 495 22.14 11.18 11.46
C GLY A 495 23.36 12.04 11.12
N GLY A 496 23.23 13.36 11.25
CA GLY A 496 23.94 14.25 10.34
C GLY A 496 24.29 15.67 10.80
N ARG A 497 24.28 15.98 12.12
CA ARG A 497 25.22 16.92 12.83
C ARG A 497 24.67 17.48 14.15
N THR A 498 25.17 16.98 15.29
CA THR A 498 25.04 17.70 16.59
C THR A 498 26.29 17.57 17.48
N ALA A 499 27.49 17.69 16.89
CA ALA A 499 28.76 17.49 17.63
C ALA A 499 29.89 18.50 17.29
N MET A 500 29.56 19.74 16.87
CA MET A 500 30.58 20.80 16.79
C MET A 500 30.03 22.22 17.00
N ARG A 501 29.97 22.68 18.25
CA ARG A 501 29.96 24.10 18.59
C ARG A 501 31.39 24.55 18.86
N LEU A 502 32.00 25.31 17.93
CA LEU A 502 32.98 26.39 18.14
C LEU A 502 33.79 26.65 16.85
N LEU A 503 33.90 27.93 16.46
CA LEU A 503 34.50 28.45 15.21
C LEU A 503 33.74 27.99 13.94
N PHE A 504 33.57 28.78 12.87
CA PHE A 504 34.10 30.12 12.54
C PHE A 504 32.98 31.15 12.29
N VAL A 505 33.32 32.44 12.31
CA VAL A 505 32.46 33.56 11.88
C VAL A 505 33.08 34.23 10.65
N ALA A 506 32.23 34.63 9.69
CA ALA A 506 32.58 35.19 8.36
C ALA A 506 33.27 34.16 7.41
N VAL A 507 33.09 34.20 6.08
CA VAL A 507 32.62 35.26 5.17
C VAL A 507 31.68 34.68 4.11
N THR A 508 30.50 35.27 3.89
CA THR A 508 29.55 34.89 2.81
C THR A 508 28.83 36.11 2.21
N TRP A 509 29.57 36.99 1.53
CA TRP A 509 29.00 38.07 0.70
C TRP A 509 29.91 38.34 -0.51
N LEU A 510 29.59 37.74 -1.67
CA LEU A 510 29.85 38.20 -3.05
C LEU A 510 29.48 37.11 -4.08
N ALA A 511 29.27 37.51 -5.34
CA ALA A 511 29.01 36.66 -6.53
C ALA A 511 27.60 36.04 -6.71
N VAL A 512 26.57 36.90 -6.68
CA VAL A 512 25.41 36.74 -7.59
C VAL A 512 25.75 37.43 -8.93
N CYS A 513 25.06 37.06 -10.02
CA CYS A 513 25.14 37.60 -11.40
C CYS A 513 26.32 37.12 -12.29
N ALA A 514 26.18 35.94 -12.93
CA ALA A 514 26.78 35.66 -14.26
C ALA A 514 26.25 34.41 -15.02
N ALA A 515 24.93 34.17 -15.09
CA ALA A 515 24.33 33.26 -16.10
C ALA A 515 22.82 33.50 -16.22
N ALA A 516 22.29 33.69 -17.43
CA ALA A 516 20.86 33.97 -17.64
C ALA A 516 20.25 33.13 -18.77
N HIS A 517 19.40 32.17 -18.38
CA HIS A 517 18.35 31.51 -19.20
C HIS A 517 18.81 30.67 -20.43
N PRO A 518 17.90 29.87 -21.04
CA PRO A 518 16.53 29.51 -20.63
C PRO A 518 16.27 28.00 -20.46
N GLY A 519 15.16 27.66 -19.79
CA GLY A 519 14.31 26.54 -20.21
C GLY A 519 14.56 25.15 -19.62
N ARG A 520 13.89 24.84 -18.52
CA ARG A 520 13.28 23.51 -18.28
C ARG A 520 12.00 23.68 -17.49
N GLY A 521 10.85 23.50 -18.14
CA GLY A 521 9.56 23.44 -17.47
C GLY A 521 9.35 22.07 -16.85
N GLY A 522 9.00 22.01 -15.57
CA GLY A 522 8.60 20.78 -14.88
C GLY A 522 7.18 20.37 -15.29
N GLY A 523 6.99 19.98 -16.55
CA GLY A 523 5.75 19.35 -16.99
C GLY A 523 5.71 17.89 -16.55
N GLY A 524 4.60 17.46 -15.93
CA GLY A 524 4.39 16.03 -15.66
C GLY A 524 4.28 15.27 -16.98
N GLU A 525 5.18 14.32 -17.23
CA GLU A 525 5.19 13.56 -18.48
C GLU A 525 3.97 12.63 -18.55
N GLN A 526 3.16 12.79 -19.61
CA GLN A 526 2.12 11.80 -19.91
C GLN A 526 2.77 10.54 -20.50
N PRO A 527 2.36 9.33 -20.06
CA PRO A 527 2.98 8.06 -20.48
C PRO A 527 2.77 7.68 -21.96
N LEU A 528 2.06 8.51 -22.74
CA LEU A 528 1.89 8.34 -24.19
C LEU A 528 2.87 9.20 -25.01
N SER A 529 3.61 10.11 -24.38
CA SER A 529 4.40 11.15 -25.06
C SER A 529 5.63 10.66 -25.84
N ARG A 530 6.02 9.39 -25.66
CA ARG A 530 7.23 8.79 -26.27
C ARG A 530 6.97 7.54 -27.12
N ILE A 531 5.71 7.19 -27.40
CA ILE A 531 5.39 6.07 -28.30
C ILE A 531 5.77 6.48 -29.73
N ALA A 532 6.81 5.85 -30.29
CA ALA A 532 7.31 6.15 -31.63
C ALA A 532 6.45 5.50 -32.72
N VAL A 533 5.16 5.89 -32.80
CA VAL A 533 4.18 5.32 -33.74
C VAL A 533 4.68 5.34 -35.19
N GLU A 534 5.38 6.40 -35.60
CA GLU A 534 5.99 6.57 -36.92
C GLU A 534 7.06 5.52 -37.28
N LYS A 535 7.61 4.77 -36.29
CA LYS A 535 8.57 3.68 -36.51
C LYS A 535 7.90 2.29 -36.63
N THR A 536 6.59 2.18 -36.44
CA THR A 536 5.89 0.88 -36.42
C THR A 536 5.67 0.35 -37.83
N VAL A 537 6.69 -0.31 -38.39
CA VAL A 537 6.61 -0.93 -39.73
C VAL A 537 5.83 -2.24 -39.67
N HIS A 538 4.49 -2.13 -39.73
CA HIS A 538 3.62 -3.27 -40.01
C HIS A 538 3.87 -3.77 -41.44
N ALA A 539 4.53 -4.92 -41.56
CA ALA A 539 4.80 -5.60 -42.82
C ALA A 539 3.94 -6.87 -42.93
N VAL A 540 2.63 -6.71 -42.66
CA VAL A 540 1.67 -7.81 -42.62
C VAL A 540 1.44 -8.34 -44.03
N ASP A 541 2.11 -9.44 -44.36
CA ASP A 541 1.98 -10.14 -45.64
C ASP A 541 0.74 -11.04 -45.61
N GLY A 542 -0.20 -10.81 -46.53
CA GLY A 542 -1.46 -11.57 -46.59
C GLY A 542 -1.33 -13.05 -46.95
N ALA A 543 -0.13 -13.51 -47.32
CA ALA A 543 0.18 -14.94 -47.48
C ALA A 543 0.88 -15.55 -46.25
N ALA A 544 1.46 -14.73 -45.36
CA ALA A 544 2.08 -15.20 -44.13
C ALA A 544 1.03 -15.59 -43.07
N HIS A 545 1.37 -16.54 -42.20
CA HIS A 545 0.49 -16.95 -41.10
C HIS A 545 1.25 -17.54 -39.92
N VAL A 546 0.62 -17.51 -38.75
CA VAL A 546 0.96 -18.30 -37.56
C VAL A 546 -0.31 -18.98 -37.08
N LYS A 547 -0.22 -20.19 -36.54
CA LYS A 547 -1.34 -20.98 -36.04
C LYS A 547 -0.88 -21.82 -34.85
N ALA A 548 -1.63 -21.79 -33.76
CA ALA A 548 -1.30 -22.50 -32.53
C ALA A 548 -2.40 -23.47 -32.12
N SER A 549 -2.01 -24.68 -31.72
CA SER A 549 -2.94 -25.71 -31.24
C SER A 549 -2.36 -26.56 -30.10
N PRO A 550 -3.20 -27.11 -29.19
CA PRO A 550 -4.66 -26.99 -29.14
C PRO A 550 -5.14 -25.59 -28.67
N LEU A 551 -6.43 -25.29 -28.88
CA LEU A 551 -7.02 -23.99 -28.54
C LEU A 551 -7.24 -23.77 -27.03
N VAL A 552 -7.38 -24.87 -26.28
CA VAL A 552 -7.64 -24.86 -24.83
C VAL A 552 -6.68 -25.83 -24.16
N LEU A 553 -5.95 -25.34 -23.16
CA LEU A 553 -4.94 -26.07 -22.39
C LEU A 553 -5.46 -26.48 -21.00
N GLY A 554 -4.82 -27.43 -20.33
CA GLY A 554 -5.10 -27.80 -18.94
C GLY A 554 -6.50 -28.37 -18.69
N LEU A 555 -7.05 -29.10 -19.67
CA LEU A 555 -8.43 -29.62 -19.64
C LEU A 555 -8.75 -30.58 -18.48
N LYS A 556 -7.74 -31.14 -17.80
CA LYS A 556 -7.88 -31.97 -16.59
C LYS A 556 -7.27 -31.33 -15.35
N GLY A 557 -6.92 -30.04 -15.42
CA GLY A 557 -6.24 -29.28 -14.37
C GLY A 557 -4.71 -29.28 -14.47
N GLU A 558 -4.15 -29.63 -15.63
CA GLU A 558 -2.71 -29.50 -15.89
C GLU A 558 -2.27 -28.01 -15.84
N THR A 559 -1.19 -27.72 -15.11
CA THR A 559 -0.67 -26.35 -14.91
C THR A 559 0.46 -25.97 -15.89
N SER A 560 0.80 -26.88 -16.80
CA SER A 560 1.58 -26.62 -18.01
C SER A 560 1.18 -27.59 -19.11
N GLU A 561 1.29 -27.20 -20.38
CA GLU A 561 0.96 -28.05 -21.53
C GLU A 561 1.80 -27.66 -22.77
N TRP A 562 1.98 -28.61 -23.69
CA TRP A 562 2.69 -28.41 -24.95
C TRP A 562 1.75 -27.85 -26.03
N VAL A 563 2.22 -26.84 -26.74
CA VAL A 563 1.56 -26.20 -27.88
C VAL A 563 2.40 -26.41 -29.13
N ASP A 564 1.76 -26.89 -30.19
CA ASP A 564 2.34 -26.98 -31.53
C ASP A 564 1.97 -25.70 -32.31
N VAL A 565 2.99 -24.99 -32.81
CA VAL A 565 2.90 -23.67 -33.46
C VAL A 565 3.43 -23.77 -34.88
N GLU A 566 2.52 -23.80 -35.85
CA GLU A 566 2.79 -23.82 -37.29
C GLU A 566 2.90 -22.38 -37.82
N PHE A 567 3.87 -22.08 -38.69
CA PHE A 567 4.00 -20.75 -39.29
C PHE A 567 4.62 -20.77 -40.68
N PHE A 568 4.28 -19.74 -41.46
CA PHE A 568 4.79 -19.51 -42.80
C PHE A 568 5.07 -18.03 -43.06
N HIS A 569 6.22 -17.74 -43.68
CA HIS A 569 6.61 -16.44 -44.23
C HIS A 569 7.09 -16.64 -45.68
N PRO A 570 6.46 -16.01 -46.70
CA PRO A 570 6.89 -16.20 -48.10
C PRO A 570 8.27 -15.61 -48.44
N ASN A 571 8.83 -14.75 -47.60
CA ASN A 571 10.13 -14.09 -47.80
C ASN A 571 11.08 -14.34 -46.61
N PRO A 572 11.36 -15.61 -46.26
CA PRO A 572 11.96 -15.95 -44.97
C PRO A 572 13.41 -15.46 -44.82
N THR A 573 13.75 -14.98 -43.63
CA THR A 573 15.13 -14.58 -43.29
C THR A 573 15.69 -15.40 -42.13
N GLY A 574 17.02 -15.47 -42.02
CA GLY A 574 17.70 -16.26 -40.98
C GLY A 574 17.56 -15.70 -39.56
N ASP A 575 17.02 -14.49 -39.45
CA ASP A 575 16.73 -13.72 -38.24
C ASP A 575 15.22 -13.52 -38.00
N ASP A 576 14.36 -14.26 -38.72
CA ASP A 576 12.93 -14.37 -38.38
C ASP A 576 12.75 -15.07 -37.01
N TRP A 577 11.75 -14.66 -36.23
CA TRP A 577 11.48 -15.21 -34.90
C TRP A 577 10.01 -15.19 -34.49
N ILE A 578 9.61 -16.18 -33.67
CA ILE A 578 8.29 -16.28 -33.04
C ILE A 578 8.38 -15.76 -31.61
N GLY A 579 7.57 -14.77 -31.26
CA GLY A 579 7.35 -14.32 -29.89
C GLY A 579 6.07 -14.90 -29.29
N VAL A 580 6.11 -15.29 -28.02
CA VAL A 580 4.96 -15.72 -27.21
C VAL A 580 4.51 -14.55 -26.34
N PHE A 581 3.25 -14.13 -26.43
CA PHE A 581 2.71 -12.99 -25.68
C PHE A 581 1.53 -13.42 -24.82
N SER A 582 1.51 -12.94 -23.58
CA SER A 582 0.38 -13.06 -22.65
C SER A 582 0.30 -11.77 -21.81
N PRO A 583 -0.78 -10.97 -21.88
CA PRO A 583 -2.05 -11.26 -22.58
C PRO A 583 -1.88 -11.33 -24.10
N ALA A 584 -2.83 -11.98 -24.78
CA ALA A 584 -2.77 -12.23 -26.21
C ALA A 584 -2.94 -10.96 -27.07
N ASP A 585 -3.51 -9.89 -26.51
CA ASP A 585 -3.61 -8.58 -27.16
C ASP A 585 -2.39 -7.73 -26.78
N PHE A 586 -1.29 -7.91 -27.52
CA PHE A 586 0.01 -7.27 -27.25
C PHE A 586 0.28 -6.07 -28.17
N SER A 587 1.17 -5.17 -27.76
CA SER A 587 1.65 -4.08 -28.60
C SER A 587 2.98 -4.42 -29.29
N SER A 588 2.94 -4.52 -30.63
CA SER A 588 4.13 -4.69 -31.47
C SER A 588 4.86 -3.37 -31.78
N ALA A 589 4.50 -2.26 -31.11
CA ALA A 589 5.17 -0.99 -31.29
C ALA A 589 6.57 -1.02 -30.64
N ILE A 590 7.49 -0.21 -31.16
CA ILE A 590 8.83 -0.04 -30.58
C ILE A 590 8.74 0.95 -29.42
N CYS A 591 9.23 0.54 -28.24
CA CYS A 591 9.42 1.41 -27.09
C CYS A 591 10.93 1.58 -26.86
N GLU A 592 11.43 2.81 -27.07
CA GLU A 592 12.87 3.12 -26.93
C GLU A 592 13.35 2.88 -25.48
N PRO A 593 14.52 2.25 -25.27
CA PRO A 593 15.12 2.07 -23.94
C PRO A 593 15.32 3.37 -23.16
N GLU A 594 14.98 3.34 -21.88
CA GLU A 594 15.23 4.41 -20.91
C GLU A 594 16.57 4.21 -20.16
N ASN A 595 17.02 2.95 -20.05
CA ASN A 595 18.29 2.55 -19.45
C ASN A 595 18.81 1.21 -20.04
N GLU A 596 19.99 0.77 -19.59
CA GLU A 596 20.69 -0.42 -20.09
C GLU A 596 20.05 -1.78 -19.75
N ARG A 597 19.12 -1.83 -18.79
CA ARG A 597 18.34 -3.04 -18.48
C ARG A 597 17.19 -3.27 -19.48
N GLN A 598 16.93 -2.33 -20.39
CA GLN A 598 16.02 -2.50 -21.53
C GLN A 598 16.82 -2.79 -22.81
N TYR A 599 16.86 -4.05 -23.22
CA TYR A 599 17.58 -4.51 -24.42
C TYR A 599 16.66 -5.29 -25.38
N PRO A 600 17.10 -5.60 -26.61
CA PRO A 600 16.25 -6.22 -27.63
C PRO A 600 15.68 -7.60 -27.24
N PRO A 601 14.41 -7.92 -27.58
CA PRO A 601 13.49 -7.13 -28.41
C PRO A 601 12.76 -5.99 -27.66
N VAL A 602 12.95 -4.75 -28.13
CA VAL A 602 12.45 -3.49 -27.53
C VAL A 602 10.99 -3.19 -27.90
N LEU A 603 10.11 -4.17 -27.69
CA LEU A 603 8.67 -4.04 -27.91
C LEU A 603 7.98 -3.38 -26.70
N CYS A 604 6.92 -2.60 -26.94
CA CYS A 604 6.11 -1.99 -25.89
C CYS A 604 5.32 -3.00 -25.03
N THR A 605 5.21 -4.25 -25.48
CA THR A 605 4.85 -5.40 -24.66
C THR A 605 5.98 -6.42 -24.78
N ALA A 606 6.66 -6.72 -23.67
CA ALA A 606 7.65 -7.79 -23.66
C ALA A 606 6.99 -9.16 -23.98
N PRO A 607 7.52 -9.96 -24.90
CA PRO A 607 7.14 -11.38 -25.00
C PRO A 607 7.52 -12.12 -23.71
N ILE A 608 6.72 -13.12 -23.35
CA ILE A 608 7.00 -14.06 -22.23
C ILE A 608 8.30 -14.81 -22.52
N LYS A 609 8.41 -15.29 -23.77
CA LYS A 609 9.59 -15.95 -24.35
C LYS A 609 9.52 -15.88 -25.88
N TYR A 610 10.60 -16.19 -26.57
CA TYR A 610 10.71 -16.13 -28.02
C TYR A 610 11.71 -17.15 -28.57
N GLN A 611 11.59 -17.50 -29.85
CA GLN A 611 12.51 -18.44 -30.50
C GLN A 611 12.69 -18.10 -31.98
N TYR A 612 13.88 -18.29 -32.52
CA TYR A 612 14.15 -18.11 -33.95
C TYR A 612 13.36 -19.13 -34.79
N ALA A 613 12.83 -18.69 -35.92
CA ALA A 613 11.99 -19.47 -36.82
C ALA A 613 12.73 -20.70 -37.41
N ASN A 614 14.06 -20.65 -37.45
CA ASN A 614 14.93 -21.75 -37.89
C ASN A 614 15.32 -22.75 -36.79
N PHE A 615 14.97 -22.52 -35.52
CA PHE A 615 15.31 -23.43 -34.42
C PHE A 615 14.68 -24.81 -34.66
N LYS A 616 15.53 -25.83 -34.87
CA LYS A 616 15.13 -27.21 -35.23
C LYS A 616 14.28 -27.29 -36.52
N ASN A 617 14.35 -26.28 -37.39
CA ASN A 617 13.58 -26.16 -38.64
C ASN A 617 14.53 -26.11 -39.87
N ASP A 618 15.12 -27.27 -40.18
CA ASP A 618 16.07 -27.41 -41.28
C ASP A 618 15.46 -27.01 -42.64
N GLY A 619 15.93 -25.88 -43.17
CA GLY A 619 15.50 -25.34 -44.46
C GLY A 619 14.44 -24.24 -44.41
N TYR A 620 14.05 -23.74 -43.23
CA TYR A 620 13.14 -22.58 -43.09
C TYR A 620 13.49 -21.43 -44.05
N ASN A 621 14.76 -21.02 -44.10
CA ASN A 621 15.30 -19.97 -44.99
C ASN A 621 15.15 -20.26 -46.51
N LYS A 622 14.59 -21.41 -46.91
CA LYS A 622 14.30 -21.80 -48.30
C LYS A 622 12.82 -22.08 -48.54
N THR A 623 12.12 -22.61 -47.55
CA THR A 623 10.72 -23.06 -47.68
C THR A 623 9.72 -22.05 -47.14
N GLY A 624 10.14 -21.14 -46.27
CA GLY A 624 9.27 -20.24 -45.52
C GLY A 624 8.44 -20.90 -44.43
N ASN A 625 8.40 -22.24 -44.39
CA ASN A 625 7.57 -23.03 -43.49
C ASN A 625 8.37 -23.46 -42.27
N GLY A 626 7.80 -23.30 -41.07
CA GLY A 626 8.39 -23.77 -39.83
C GLY A 626 7.35 -24.22 -38.80
N HIS A 627 7.83 -24.96 -37.81
CA HIS A 627 7.05 -25.52 -36.73
C HIS A 627 7.84 -25.46 -35.42
N LEU A 628 7.26 -24.84 -34.38
CA LEU A 628 7.82 -24.86 -33.03
C LEU A 628 6.89 -25.61 -32.09
N LYS A 629 7.47 -26.42 -31.20
CA LYS A 629 6.75 -27.07 -30.10
C LYS A 629 7.20 -26.44 -28.79
N LEU A 630 6.30 -25.73 -28.12
CA LEU A 630 6.59 -24.87 -26.98
C LEU A 630 5.77 -25.33 -25.77
N GLN A 631 6.39 -25.39 -24.58
CA GLN A 631 5.68 -25.69 -23.34
C GLN A 631 5.22 -24.38 -22.69
N LEU A 632 3.92 -24.20 -22.50
CA LEU A 632 3.36 -23.06 -21.78
C LEU A 632 3.00 -23.45 -20.34
N ILE A 633 3.07 -22.47 -19.44
CA ILE A 633 2.63 -22.59 -18.05
C ILE A 633 1.37 -21.74 -17.81
N ASN A 634 0.53 -22.14 -16.86
CA ASN A 634 -0.70 -21.42 -16.52
C ASN A 634 -0.43 -20.19 -15.63
N GLN A 635 0.16 -19.17 -16.24
CA GLN A 635 0.47 -17.87 -15.61
C GLN A 635 -0.62 -16.82 -15.83
N ARG A 636 -1.90 -17.20 -15.72
CA ARG A 636 -3.11 -16.35 -15.87
C ARG A 636 -3.58 -16.11 -17.30
N GLU A 637 -3.21 -15.02 -17.95
CA GLU A 637 -3.93 -14.51 -19.13
C GLU A 637 -3.84 -15.41 -20.38
N ASP A 638 -4.62 -15.07 -21.43
CA ASP A 638 -4.57 -15.77 -22.72
C ASP A 638 -3.23 -15.58 -23.44
N PHE A 639 -2.99 -16.38 -24.47
CA PHE A 639 -1.73 -16.39 -25.24
C PHE A 639 -1.96 -16.15 -26.73
N SER A 640 -1.04 -15.42 -27.36
CA SER A 640 -0.86 -15.35 -28.81
C SER A 640 0.60 -15.58 -29.20
N PHE A 641 0.82 -15.98 -30.45
CA PHE A 641 2.13 -16.17 -31.04
C PHE A 641 2.26 -15.25 -32.25
N ALA A 642 3.39 -14.55 -32.38
CA ALA A 642 3.59 -13.59 -33.47
C ALA A 642 4.95 -13.79 -34.15
N LEU A 643 4.93 -13.79 -35.48
CA LEU A 643 6.11 -13.93 -36.33
C LEU A 643 6.64 -12.54 -36.70
N PHE A 644 7.93 -12.34 -36.46
CA PHE A 644 8.67 -11.13 -36.78
C PHE A 644 9.82 -11.43 -37.73
N SER A 645 10.20 -10.42 -38.52
CA SER A 645 11.43 -10.40 -39.34
C SER A 645 12.35 -9.26 -38.91
N GLY A 646 13.62 -9.29 -39.32
CA GLY A 646 14.61 -8.25 -38.99
C GLY A 646 15.26 -8.42 -37.61
N GLY A 647 15.21 -9.63 -37.05
CA GLY A 647 15.84 -9.97 -35.77
C GLY A 647 15.18 -9.32 -34.57
N LEU A 648 15.81 -9.49 -33.41
CA LEU A 648 15.35 -8.89 -32.15
C LEU A 648 15.56 -7.35 -32.14
N THR A 649 16.54 -6.84 -32.90
CA THR A 649 16.97 -5.43 -32.85
C THR A 649 16.12 -4.48 -33.70
N LYS A 650 15.50 -4.97 -34.79
CA LYS A 650 14.61 -4.19 -35.67
C LYS A 650 13.36 -5.00 -36.07
N PRO A 651 12.61 -5.52 -35.09
CA PRO A 651 11.56 -6.49 -35.33
C PRO A 651 10.39 -5.86 -36.09
N LYS A 652 9.97 -6.49 -37.18
CA LYS A 652 8.79 -6.11 -37.97
C LYS A 652 7.75 -7.20 -37.87
N LEU A 653 6.56 -6.88 -37.39
CA LEU A 653 5.47 -7.84 -37.29
C LEU A 653 5.00 -8.28 -38.70
N ILE A 654 5.04 -9.59 -38.93
CA ILE A 654 4.63 -10.24 -40.19
C ILE A 654 3.25 -10.89 -40.03
N ALA A 655 3.03 -11.68 -38.98
CA ALA A 655 1.78 -12.40 -38.74
C ALA A 655 1.53 -12.67 -37.25
N VAL A 656 0.26 -12.86 -36.87
CA VAL A 656 -0.19 -13.18 -35.50
C VAL A 656 -1.11 -14.41 -35.56
N SER A 657 -1.06 -15.26 -34.55
CA SER A 657 -1.84 -16.48 -34.46
C SER A 657 -3.29 -16.26 -34.00
N ASN A 658 -4.08 -17.33 -34.07
CA ASN A 658 -5.23 -17.48 -33.18
C ASN A 658 -4.80 -17.37 -31.70
N LYS A 659 -5.71 -16.90 -30.85
CA LYS A 659 -5.55 -16.96 -29.39
C LYS A 659 -5.70 -18.40 -28.88
N ILE A 660 -5.05 -18.71 -27.76
CA ILE A 660 -5.25 -19.94 -26.96
C ILE A 660 -5.25 -19.59 -25.45
N ALA A 661 -5.84 -20.43 -24.60
CA ALA A 661 -5.85 -20.21 -23.14
C ALA A 661 -5.95 -21.51 -22.33
N PHE A 662 -5.60 -21.48 -21.05
CA PHE A 662 -5.91 -22.58 -20.12
C PHE A 662 -7.41 -22.61 -19.79
N ALA A 663 -7.97 -23.81 -19.60
CA ALA A 663 -9.39 -24.06 -19.34
C ALA A 663 -9.90 -23.39 -18.06
N ASN A 664 -9.03 -23.26 -17.05
CA ASN A 664 -9.18 -22.26 -16.01
C ASN A 664 -7.88 -21.43 -15.92
N PRO A 665 -7.84 -20.23 -16.53
CA PRO A 665 -6.66 -19.40 -16.48
C PRO A 665 -6.41 -18.82 -15.07
N LYS A 666 -7.46 -18.71 -14.24
CA LYS A 666 -7.37 -18.16 -12.88
C LYS A 666 -7.00 -19.18 -11.80
N ALA A 667 -6.69 -20.43 -12.16
CA ALA A 667 -6.48 -21.54 -11.23
C ALA A 667 -5.40 -21.25 -10.14
N PRO A 668 -5.51 -21.85 -8.95
CA PRO A 668 -4.45 -21.81 -7.94
C PRO A 668 -3.27 -22.70 -8.35
N VAL A 669 -2.09 -22.11 -8.49
CA VAL A 669 -0.88 -22.73 -9.06
C VAL A 669 0.39 -22.45 -8.24
N TYR A 670 1.39 -23.30 -8.43
CA TYR A 670 2.78 -23.11 -7.96
C TYR A 670 2.92 -22.81 -6.47
N PRO A 671 2.38 -23.66 -5.56
CA PRO A 671 2.60 -23.47 -4.13
C PRO A 671 4.06 -23.69 -3.75
N ARG A 672 4.55 -22.80 -2.90
CA ARG A 672 5.86 -22.84 -2.24
C ARG A 672 5.67 -22.80 -0.73
N LEU A 673 6.37 -23.69 -0.05
CA LEU A 673 6.41 -23.80 1.39
C LEU A 673 7.56 -22.96 1.96
N ALA A 674 7.32 -22.29 3.06
CA ALA A 674 8.37 -21.66 3.87
C ALA A 674 8.03 -21.79 5.35
N GLN A 675 9.04 -21.97 6.20
CA GLN A 675 8.84 -22.04 7.65
C GLN A 675 8.24 -20.72 8.17
N GLY A 676 7.27 -20.84 9.07
CA GLY A 676 6.59 -19.69 9.67
C GLY A 676 7.38 -19.05 10.80
N LYS A 677 6.72 -18.19 11.59
CA LYS A 677 7.33 -17.48 12.73
C LYS A 677 7.62 -18.37 13.94
N SER A 678 7.23 -19.65 13.88
CA SER A 678 7.46 -20.67 14.90
C SER A 678 7.83 -22.01 14.26
N TRP A 679 8.60 -22.85 14.97
CA TRP A 679 9.03 -24.17 14.48
C TRP A 679 7.88 -25.11 14.09
N ASN A 680 6.71 -24.95 14.73
CA ASN A 680 5.48 -25.70 14.46
C ASN A 680 4.50 -24.96 13.54
N GLU A 681 4.99 -24.03 12.71
CA GLU A 681 4.23 -23.32 11.69
C GLU A 681 4.86 -23.52 10.30
N MET A 682 4.06 -23.93 9.32
CA MET A 682 4.43 -23.95 7.91
C MET A 682 3.54 -22.96 7.15
N THR A 683 4.12 -22.16 6.26
CA THR A 683 3.34 -21.36 5.32
C THR A 683 3.16 -22.10 4.01
N VAL A 684 1.99 -21.94 3.39
CA VAL A 684 1.72 -22.34 2.00
C VAL A 684 1.44 -21.06 1.23
N THR A 685 2.36 -20.64 0.38
CA THR A 685 2.20 -19.46 -0.48
C THR A 685 1.99 -19.89 -1.93
N TRP A 686 0.91 -19.45 -2.59
CA TRP A 686 0.59 -19.82 -3.98
C TRP A 686 0.11 -18.63 -4.81
N THR A 687 0.06 -18.77 -6.13
CA THR A 687 -0.43 -17.72 -7.05
C THR A 687 -1.78 -18.12 -7.64
N SER A 688 -2.66 -17.15 -7.91
CA SER A 688 -3.87 -17.38 -8.72
C SER A 688 -4.29 -16.14 -9.51
N GLY A 689 -5.35 -16.28 -10.32
CA GLY A 689 -6.00 -15.14 -10.99
C GLY A 689 -7.26 -14.62 -10.30
N TYR A 690 -7.63 -15.14 -9.13
CA TYR A 690 -8.82 -14.71 -8.37
C TYR A 690 -8.45 -13.69 -7.30
N ASP A 691 -9.09 -12.52 -7.34
CA ASP A 691 -9.05 -11.56 -6.24
C ASP A 691 -9.92 -12.01 -5.05
N ILE A 692 -9.69 -11.41 -3.87
CA ILE A 692 -10.55 -11.56 -2.68
C ILE A 692 -11.99 -11.04 -2.89
N THR A 693 -12.24 -10.21 -3.90
CA THR A 693 -13.58 -9.87 -4.36
C THR A 693 -14.26 -11.01 -5.13
N GLU A 694 -13.50 -11.79 -5.91
CA GLU A 694 -14.03 -12.89 -6.73
C GLU A 694 -14.20 -14.20 -5.95
N ALA A 695 -13.23 -14.52 -5.09
CA ALA A 695 -13.15 -15.77 -4.37
C ALA A 695 -12.51 -15.59 -2.99
N VAL A 696 -12.95 -16.39 -2.01
CA VAL A 696 -12.25 -16.51 -0.73
C VAL A 696 -11.15 -17.57 -0.88
N PRO A 697 -9.86 -17.22 -0.74
CA PRO A 697 -8.75 -18.17 -0.77
C PRO A 697 -8.56 -18.85 0.58
N PHE A 698 -8.23 -20.14 0.56
CA PHE A 698 -7.95 -20.94 1.75
C PHE A 698 -7.13 -22.19 1.37
N VAL A 699 -6.54 -22.84 2.35
CA VAL A 699 -5.93 -24.18 2.20
C VAL A 699 -6.75 -25.18 3.00
N GLU A 700 -7.18 -26.26 2.36
CA GLU A 700 -7.64 -27.44 3.10
C GLU A 700 -6.44 -28.34 3.36
N TRP A 701 -6.19 -28.68 4.63
CA TRP A 701 -5.02 -29.44 5.03
C TRP A 701 -5.32 -30.37 6.22
N GLY A 702 -4.33 -31.18 6.59
CA GLY A 702 -4.35 -32.02 7.78
C GLY A 702 -3.34 -33.17 7.68
N GLU A 703 -3.12 -33.86 8.79
CA GLU A 703 -2.27 -35.05 8.84
C GLU A 703 -2.77 -36.14 7.88
N LYS A 704 -1.86 -36.94 7.32
CA LYS A 704 -2.13 -37.93 6.26
C LYS A 704 -3.05 -39.05 6.75
N GLY A 705 -4.35 -38.91 6.46
CA GLY A 705 -5.41 -39.82 6.89
C GLY A 705 -6.21 -39.30 8.10
N GLY A 706 -5.81 -38.17 8.69
CA GLY A 706 -6.50 -37.51 9.79
C GLY A 706 -7.63 -36.58 9.35
N ARG A 707 -8.14 -35.79 10.31
CA ARG A 707 -9.19 -34.79 10.09
C ARG A 707 -8.69 -33.67 9.16
N ARG A 708 -9.55 -33.24 8.22
CA ARG A 708 -9.33 -32.04 7.41
C ARG A 708 -9.75 -30.77 8.14
N LEU A 709 -8.91 -29.75 8.02
CA LEU A 709 -9.09 -28.39 8.51
C LEU A 709 -9.01 -27.42 7.33
N LEU A 710 -9.63 -26.25 7.46
CA LEU A 710 -9.46 -25.13 6.54
C LEU A 710 -8.66 -24.04 7.26
N SER A 711 -7.54 -23.60 6.69
CA SER A 711 -6.84 -22.39 7.10
C SER A 711 -7.09 -21.28 6.07
N PRO A 712 -7.43 -20.04 6.48
CA PRO A 712 -7.57 -18.92 5.55
C PRO A 712 -6.21 -18.55 4.93
N ALA A 713 -6.22 -17.70 3.91
CA ALA A 713 -5.01 -17.10 3.38
C ALA A 713 -5.12 -15.57 3.31
N GLY A 714 -4.07 -14.88 3.78
CA GLY A 714 -3.86 -13.48 3.44
C GLY A 714 -3.54 -13.37 1.95
N THR A 715 -3.97 -12.30 1.29
CA THR A 715 -3.74 -12.08 -0.14
C THR A 715 -2.99 -10.77 -0.36
N LEU A 716 -1.95 -10.82 -1.20
CA LEU A 716 -1.14 -9.70 -1.62
C LEU A 716 -1.07 -9.66 -3.14
N THR A 717 -0.80 -8.47 -3.67
CA THR A 717 -0.41 -8.23 -5.06
C THR A 717 0.40 -6.94 -5.12
N PHE A 718 0.97 -6.63 -6.28
CA PHE A 718 1.61 -5.35 -6.57
C PHE A 718 1.15 -4.86 -7.94
N ASP A 719 1.12 -3.53 -8.11
CA ASP A 719 0.70 -2.88 -9.36
C ASP A 719 1.92 -2.37 -10.16
N ARG A 720 1.66 -1.82 -11.35
CA ARG A 720 2.68 -1.21 -12.19
C ARG A 720 3.44 -0.09 -11.48
N ASN A 721 2.75 0.73 -10.67
CA ASN A 721 3.34 1.88 -9.99
C ASN A 721 4.15 1.52 -8.74
N SER A 722 4.00 0.30 -8.23
CA SER A 722 4.80 -0.29 -7.16
C SER A 722 6.26 -0.54 -7.59
N MET A 723 6.53 -0.62 -8.90
CA MET A 723 7.88 -0.82 -9.46
C MET A 723 8.65 0.53 -9.53
N CYS A 724 9.91 0.55 -9.10
CA CYS A 724 10.72 1.77 -9.00
C CYS A 724 11.28 2.30 -10.34
N GLY A 725 11.30 1.49 -11.42
CA GLY A 725 11.86 1.93 -12.70
C GLY A 725 11.67 0.94 -13.86
N ALA A 726 12.24 1.25 -15.01
CA ALA A 726 12.17 0.41 -16.21
C ALA A 726 13.29 -0.67 -16.23
N PRO A 727 13.05 -1.88 -16.79
CA PRO A 727 11.83 -2.32 -17.49
C PRO A 727 10.62 -2.65 -16.60
N ALA A 728 10.77 -2.87 -15.29
CA ALA A 728 9.70 -3.35 -14.39
C ALA A 728 8.41 -2.52 -14.44
N ARG A 729 8.54 -1.20 -14.40
CA ARG A 729 7.43 -0.23 -14.46
C ARG A 729 6.86 -0.05 -15.88
N THR A 730 7.59 -0.46 -16.93
CA THR A 730 7.33 -0.10 -18.33
C THR A 730 7.13 -1.33 -19.23
N VAL A 731 8.13 -1.73 -20.03
CA VAL A 731 7.97 -2.75 -21.09
C VAL A 731 7.89 -4.18 -20.55
N GLY A 732 8.53 -4.47 -19.42
CA GLY A 732 8.56 -5.78 -18.79
C GLY A 732 7.44 -6.00 -17.76
N TRP A 733 6.59 -4.99 -17.52
CA TRP A 733 5.43 -5.12 -16.65
C TRP A 733 4.46 -6.21 -17.12
N ARG A 734 4.15 -7.15 -16.22
CA ARG A 734 3.03 -8.08 -16.37
C ARG A 734 2.31 -8.22 -15.03
N HIS A 735 0.98 -8.29 -15.04
CA HIS A 735 0.20 -8.37 -13.81
C HIS A 735 0.48 -9.69 -13.07
N PRO A 736 0.94 -9.66 -11.79
CA PRO A 736 1.35 -10.87 -11.06
C PRO A 736 0.15 -11.74 -10.64
N GLY A 737 -1.08 -11.24 -10.77
CA GLY A 737 -2.27 -11.90 -10.25
C GLY A 737 -2.42 -11.61 -8.77
N TYR A 738 -2.70 -12.66 -8.01
CA TYR A 738 -2.87 -12.60 -6.57
C TYR A 738 -2.04 -13.69 -5.91
N ILE A 739 -1.22 -13.30 -4.93
CA ILE A 739 -0.36 -14.18 -4.16
C ILE A 739 -1.04 -14.38 -2.81
N HIS A 740 -1.31 -15.64 -2.45
CA HIS A 740 -2.04 -15.99 -1.25
C HIS A 740 -1.12 -16.78 -0.31
N THR A 741 -1.00 -16.38 0.95
CA THR A 741 -0.23 -17.08 1.99
C THR A 741 -1.17 -17.58 3.08
N SER A 742 -1.21 -18.91 3.28
CA SER A 742 -1.92 -19.55 4.39
C SER A 742 -0.94 -20.05 5.45
N TYR A 743 -1.33 -19.95 6.73
CA TYR A 743 -0.53 -20.35 7.86
C TYR A 743 -1.08 -21.67 8.44
N LEU A 744 -0.25 -22.72 8.44
CA LEU A 744 -0.58 -24.06 8.96
C LEU A 744 0.14 -24.22 10.30
N LYS A 745 -0.58 -23.89 11.38
CA LYS A 745 -0.09 -23.81 12.76
C LYS A 745 -0.31 -25.13 13.53
N ASP A 746 0.28 -25.23 14.72
CA ASP A 746 0.12 -26.37 15.63
C ASP A 746 0.57 -27.71 15.02
N LEU A 747 1.62 -27.67 14.20
CA LEU A 747 2.21 -28.85 13.58
C LEU A 747 2.86 -29.77 14.62
N TRP A 748 2.71 -31.08 14.40
CA TRP A 748 3.40 -32.11 15.16
C TRP A 748 4.71 -32.44 14.44
N PRO A 749 5.86 -32.48 15.14
CA PRO A 749 7.17 -32.68 14.49
C PRO A 749 7.22 -34.04 13.79
N ASP A 750 7.89 -34.08 12.64
CA ASP A 750 7.98 -35.20 11.70
C ASP A 750 6.65 -35.74 11.10
N SER A 751 5.47 -35.32 11.58
CA SER A 751 4.20 -35.78 11.01
C SER A 751 4.05 -35.42 9.53
N GLN A 752 3.47 -36.35 8.78
CA GLN A 752 3.21 -36.19 7.35
C GLN A 752 1.86 -35.51 7.12
N TYR A 753 1.88 -34.31 6.54
CA TYR A 753 0.71 -33.51 6.22
C TYR A 753 0.37 -33.58 4.74
N THR A 754 -0.90 -33.38 4.42
CA THR A 754 -1.42 -33.29 3.05
C THR A 754 -2.31 -32.06 2.93
N TYR A 755 -2.17 -31.31 1.85
CA TYR A 755 -2.86 -30.03 1.64
C TYR A 755 -3.34 -29.85 0.20
N ARG A 756 -4.32 -28.98 0.00
CA ARG A 756 -4.77 -28.51 -1.32
C ARG A 756 -5.25 -27.06 -1.25
N LEU A 757 -4.94 -26.32 -2.30
CA LEU A 757 -5.28 -24.91 -2.47
C LEU A 757 -6.75 -24.82 -2.87
N GLY A 758 -7.50 -23.92 -2.24
CA GLY A 758 -8.95 -23.77 -2.42
C GLY A 758 -9.35 -22.31 -2.65
N HIS A 759 -10.25 -22.10 -3.59
CA HIS A 759 -10.88 -20.81 -3.86
C HIS A 759 -12.39 -20.99 -3.89
N ARG A 760 -13.11 -20.39 -2.95
CA ARG A 760 -14.59 -20.39 -2.93
C ARG A 760 -15.09 -19.12 -3.61
N LEU A 761 -15.56 -19.24 -4.84
CA LEU A 761 -16.16 -18.15 -5.61
C LEU A 761 -17.41 -17.60 -4.91
N ILE A 762 -17.81 -16.36 -5.20
CA ILE A 762 -19.05 -15.73 -4.68
C ILE A 762 -20.28 -16.65 -4.85
N ASN A 763 -20.38 -17.37 -5.97
CA ASN A 763 -21.51 -18.27 -6.28
C ASN A 763 -21.49 -19.60 -5.49
N GLY A 764 -20.57 -19.78 -4.54
CA GLY A 764 -20.42 -20.97 -3.70
C GLY A 764 -19.57 -22.10 -4.30
N THR A 765 -19.26 -22.05 -5.61
CA THR A 765 -18.38 -23.01 -6.27
C THR A 765 -16.99 -23.00 -5.63
N ARG A 766 -16.39 -24.17 -5.44
CA ARG A 766 -15.01 -24.31 -4.97
C ARG A 766 -14.11 -24.80 -6.10
N ILE A 767 -13.17 -23.95 -6.50
CA ILE A 767 -12.03 -24.32 -7.34
C ILE A 767 -10.95 -24.90 -6.42
N TRP A 768 -10.28 -25.97 -6.87
CA TRP A 768 -9.26 -26.68 -6.11
C TRP A 768 -8.03 -26.96 -6.97
N SER A 769 -6.85 -26.97 -6.36
CA SER A 769 -5.65 -27.54 -6.97
C SER A 769 -5.64 -29.08 -6.91
N LYS A 770 -4.61 -29.69 -7.51
CA LYS A 770 -4.13 -31.02 -7.10
C LYS A 770 -3.79 -31.06 -5.60
N SER A 771 -3.76 -32.25 -5.01
CA SER A 771 -3.31 -32.43 -3.62
C SER A 771 -1.78 -32.52 -3.56
N TYR A 772 -1.20 -31.94 -2.52
CA TYR A 772 0.23 -31.90 -2.21
C TYR A 772 0.48 -32.49 -0.81
N SER A 773 1.74 -32.69 -0.43
CA SER A 773 2.13 -33.21 0.88
C SER A 773 3.48 -32.67 1.33
N PHE A 774 3.65 -32.46 2.63
CA PHE A 774 4.91 -32.09 3.26
C PHE A 774 5.09 -32.81 4.59
N LYS A 775 6.34 -33.01 4.99
CA LYS A 775 6.72 -33.46 6.33
C LYS A 775 6.92 -32.22 7.22
N ALA A 776 6.31 -32.17 8.39
CA ALA A 776 6.55 -31.07 9.33
C ALA A 776 8.00 -31.10 9.87
N SER A 777 8.58 -29.92 10.09
CA SER A 777 9.95 -29.77 10.60
C SER A 777 10.14 -30.46 11.96
N PRO A 778 11.35 -30.97 12.27
CA PRO A 778 11.72 -31.42 13.60
C PRO A 778 11.62 -30.29 14.64
N TYR A 779 11.46 -30.65 15.91
CA TYR A 779 11.56 -29.70 17.01
C TYR A 779 12.99 -29.11 17.11
N PRO A 780 13.19 -27.84 17.50
CA PRO A 780 14.52 -27.24 17.65
C PRO A 780 15.41 -28.00 18.66
N GLY A 781 16.50 -28.57 18.15
CA GLY A 781 17.40 -29.49 18.87
C GLY A 781 16.90 -30.91 19.05
N GLN A 782 16.05 -31.39 18.15
CA GLN A 782 15.72 -32.80 18.05
C GLN A 782 16.90 -33.58 17.43
N ASP A 783 17.26 -34.71 18.04
CA ASP A 783 18.32 -35.60 17.53
C ASP A 783 17.75 -36.52 16.42
N SER A 784 17.92 -36.10 15.16
CA SER A 784 17.50 -36.85 13.97
C SER A 784 18.39 -36.50 12.78
N VAL A 785 18.47 -37.37 11.77
CA VAL A 785 19.22 -37.06 10.54
C VAL A 785 18.50 -35.95 9.78
N GLN A 786 19.20 -34.84 9.51
CA GLN A 786 18.63 -33.60 8.96
C GLN A 786 19.49 -33.12 7.79
N ARG A 787 18.88 -32.94 6.61
CA ARG A 787 19.56 -32.77 5.33
C ARG A 787 19.10 -31.48 4.65
N VAL A 788 19.98 -30.48 4.55
CA VAL A 788 19.63 -29.12 4.08
C VAL A 788 20.46 -28.78 2.84
N VAL A 789 19.83 -28.26 1.79
CA VAL A 789 20.52 -27.79 0.57
C VAL A 789 20.61 -26.27 0.54
N ILE A 790 21.76 -25.74 0.13
CA ILE A 790 22.09 -24.31 0.15
C ILE A 790 22.82 -23.92 -1.15
N PHE A 791 22.38 -22.83 -1.79
CA PHE A 791 23.01 -22.24 -2.98
C PHE A 791 22.47 -20.83 -3.24
N GLY A 792 23.21 -19.97 -3.95
CA GLY A 792 22.67 -18.73 -4.53
C GLY A 792 22.46 -18.85 -6.05
N ASP A 793 21.92 -17.81 -6.69
CA ASP A 793 22.21 -17.52 -8.11
C ASP A 793 21.69 -18.56 -9.14
N MET A 794 20.63 -19.32 -8.80
CA MET A 794 20.12 -20.37 -9.68
C MET A 794 19.39 -19.84 -10.92
N GLY A 795 18.70 -18.70 -10.83
CA GLY A 795 17.87 -18.18 -11.92
C GLY A 795 16.85 -19.17 -12.47
N LYS A 796 16.53 -19.03 -13.76
CA LYS A 796 15.60 -19.92 -14.50
C LYS A 796 16.10 -20.21 -15.92
N ALA A 797 15.50 -21.19 -16.60
CA ALA A 797 15.63 -21.32 -18.05
C ALA A 797 14.46 -22.12 -18.66
N GLU A 798 14.16 -21.87 -19.93
CA GLU A 798 13.08 -22.55 -20.66
C GLU A 798 13.39 -24.00 -21.03
N ALA A 799 12.61 -24.94 -20.48
CA ALA A 799 12.81 -26.38 -20.65
C ALA A 799 12.56 -26.90 -22.09
N ASP A 800 11.86 -26.14 -22.94
CA ASP A 800 11.73 -26.44 -24.38
C ASP A 800 12.91 -25.91 -25.24
N GLY A 801 13.79 -25.11 -24.62
CA GLY A 801 14.94 -24.46 -25.24
C GLY A 801 14.62 -23.12 -25.91
N SER A 802 13.48 -22.49 -25.60
CA SER A 802 13.18 -21.09 -25.99
C SER A 802 14.23 -20.11 -25.46
N ASN A 803 14.29 -18.93 -26.07
CA ASN A 803 15.03 -17.79 -25.59
C ASN A 803 14.07 -16.78 -24.91
N GLU A 804 14.61 -15.86 -24.12
CA GLU A 804 13.84 -14.94 -23.29
C GLU A 804 14.74 -13.81 -22.75
N PHE A 805 14.16 -12.84 -22.06
CA PHE A 805 14.96 -11.84 -21.34
C PHE A 805 15.76 -12.49 -20.19
N ASN A 806 16.92 -11.93 -19.89
CA ASN A 806 17.84 -12.41 -18.86
C ASN A 806 18.18 -13.90 -18.97
N ASN A 807 18.27 -14.45 -20.18
CA ASN A 807 18.60 -15.86 -20.41
C ASN A 807 20.11 -16.14 -20.29
N PHE A 808 20.66 -16.01 -19.09
CA PHE A 808 22.09 -16.20 -18.80
C PHE A 808 22.37 -17.18 -17.64
N GLN A 809 21.40 -18.05 -17.30
CA GLN A 809 21.55 -19.05 -16.23
C GLN A 809 21.55 -20.51 -16.74
N PRO A 810 22.56 -20.92 -17.55
CA PRO A 810 22.59 -22.25 -18.18
C PRO A 810 22.62 -23.43 -17.20
N GLY A 811 23.09 -23.23 -15.95
CA GLY A 811 23.07 -24.27 -14.91
C GLY A 811 21.69 -24.51 -14.27
N SER A 812 20.73 -23.58 -14.43
CA SER A 812 19.49 -23.51 -13.64
C SER A 812 18.66 -24.81 -13.65
N LEU A 813 18.37 -25.32 -14.85
CA LEU A 813 17.59 -26.55 -15.03
C LEU A 813 18.32 -27.80 -14.54
N ASN A 814 19.65 -27.81 -14.60
CA ASN A 814 20.47 -28.90 -14.08
C ASN A 814 20.39 -28.93 -12.54
N THR A 815 20.61 -27.79 -11.87
CA THR A 815 20.50 -27.71 -10.39
C THR A 815 19.09 -28.08 -9.92
N THR A 816 18.06 -27.56 -10.60
CA THR A 816 16.66 -27.91 -10.34
C THR A 816 16.43 -29.43 -10.48
N ARG A 817 16.93 -30.06 -11.56
CA ARG A 817 16.82 -31.51 -11.79
C ARG A 817 17.48 -32.32 -10.68
N GLU A 818 18.66 -31.92 -10.25
CA GLU A 818 19.44 -32.68 -9.25
C GLU A 818 18.86 -32.58 -7.84
N ILE A 819 18.30 -31.43 -7.46
CA ILE A 819 17.55 -31.27 -6.22
C ILE A 819 16.27 -32.13 -6.27
N ILE A 820 15.57 -32.18 -7.40
CA ILE A 820 14.41 -33.07 -7.59
C ILE A 820 14.80 -34.56 -7.53
N ARG A 821 15.96 -34.94 -8.09
CA ARG A 821 16.46 -36.34 -8.09
C ARG A 821 16.81 -36.83 -6.69
N ASP A 822 17.26 -35.95 -5.80
CA ASP A 822 17.70 -36.26 -4.44
C ASP A 822 16.68 -35.81 -3.36
N LEU A 823 15.44 -35.46 -3.75
CA LEU A 823 14.45 -34.78 -2.90
C LEU A 823 14.00 -35.62 -1.69
N ASP A 824 13.89 -36.94 -1.81
CA ASP A 824 13.62 -37.84 -0.66
C ASP A 824 14.74 -37.79 0.41
N ASN A 825 15.92 -37.26 0.03
CA ASN A 825 17.05 -37.01 0.91
C ASN A 825 17.33 -35.53 1.18
N ILE A 826 16.36 -34.64 0.96
CA ILE A 826 16.45 -33.21 1.24
C ILE A 826 15.24 -32.84 2.08
N ASP A 827 15.48 -32.25 3.25
CA ASP A 827 14.45 -31.88 4.22
C ASP A 827 14.08 -30.39 4.14
N MET A 828 14.95 -29.56 3.54
CA MET A 828 14.85 -28.11 3.44
C MET A 828 15.81 -27.57 2.36
N VAL A 829 15.45 -26.45 1.72
CA VAL A 829 16.31 -25.68 0.78
C VAL A 829 16.41 -24.22 1.24
N LEU A 830 17.60 -23.61 1.11
CA LEU A 830 17.82 -22.17 1.22
C LEU A 830 18.49 -21.62 -0.05
N HIS A 831 17.77 -20.83 -0.83
CA HIS A 831 18.28 -20.14 -2.03
C HIS A 831 18.71 -18.71 -1.66
N ILE A 832 20.01 -18.47 -1.48
CA ILE A 832 20.55 -17.27 -0.82
C ILE A 832 20.70 -16.05 -1.76
N GLY A 833 19.59 -15.63 -2.36
CA GLY A 833 19.51 -14.47 -3.26
C GLY A 833 19.84 -14.79 -4.72
N ASP A 834 19.54 -13.81 -5.58
CA ASP A 834 19.57 -13.90 -7.05
C ASP A 834 18.72 -15.08 -7.54
N ILE A 835 17.43 -14.90 -7.33
CA ILE A 835 16.40 -15.93 -7.35
C ILE A 835 16.09 -16.34 -8.79
N CYS A 836 15.68 -15.37 -9.62
CA CYS A 836 15.16 -15.64 -10.97
C CYS A 836 15.75 -14.76 -12.08
N TYR A 837 16.54 -13.74 -11.72
CA TYR A 837 17.04 -12.70 -12.65
C TYR A 837 15.95 -12.11 -13.55
N ALA A 838 14.71 -11.97 -13.07
CA ALA A 838 13.63 -11.37 -13.86
C ALA A 838 13.97 -9.93 -14.28
N ASN A 839 14.67 -9.19 -13.42
CA ASN A 839 15.23 -7.85 -13.68
C ASN A 839 14.22 -6.92 -14.38
N GLY A 840 12.97 -6.94 -13.91
CA GLY A 840 11.84 -6.16 -14.41
C GLY A 840 11.04 -6.79 -15.56
N TYR A 841 11.39 -7.98 -16.03
CA TYR A 841 10.58 -8.77 -16.98
C TYR A 841 9.69 -9.76 -16.22
N LEU A 842 8.62 -9.22 -15.62
CA LEU A 842 7.91 -9.80 -14.47
C LEU A 842 7.18 -11.13 -14.75
N SER A 843 7.03 -11.54 -16.01
CA SER A 843 6.56 -12.88 -16.38
C SER A 843 7.44 -14.01 -15.83
N GLN A 844 8.71 -13.72 -15.54
CA GLN A 844 9.71 -14.71 -15.14
C GLN A 844 9.60 -15.12 -13.66
N TRP A 845 8.86 -14.36 -12.84
CA TRP A 845 8.52 -14.79 -11.48
C TRP A 845 7.54 -15.98 -11.46
N ASP A 846 6.53 -16.00 -12.34
CA ASP A 846 5.65 -17.17 -12.50
C ASP A 846 6.46 -18.38 -12.98
N GLN A 847 7.29 -18.17 -14.01
CA GLN A 847 8.18 -19.17 -14.60
C GLN A 847 9.08 -19.83 -13.55
N PHE A 848 9.74 -19.03 -12.70
CA PHE A 848 10.56 -19.53 -11.61
C PHE A 848 9.73 -20.32 -10.57
N THR A 849 8.57 -19.81 -10.13
CA THR A 849 7.72 -20.56 -9.18
C THR A 849 7.20 -21.88 -9.76
N ALA A 850 6.97 -21.95 -11.08
CA ALA A 850 6.62 -23.19 -11.77
C ALA A 850 7.80 -24.16 -11.87
N GLN A 851 9.01 -23.66 -12.16
CA GLN A 851 10.25 -24.44 -12.21
C GLN A 851 10.56 -25.10 -10.87
N ILE A 852 10.38 -24.39 -9.74
CA ILE A 852 10.64 -24.93 -8.40
C ILE A 852 9.46 -25.67 -7.75
N GLU A 853 8.24 -25.66 -8.35
CA GLU A 853 7.04 -26.30 -7.75
C GLU A 853 7.30 -27.73 -7.24
N PRO A 854 8.00 -28.64 -7.97
CA PRO A 854 8.23 -30.01 -7.49
C PRO A 854 9.00 -30.08 -6.16
N ILE A 855 9.90 -29.12 -5.93
CA ILE A 855 10.72 -28.99 -4.72
C ILE A 855 9.90 -28.26 -3.65
N ALA A 856 9.53 -27.01 -3.94
CA ALA A 856 8.99 -26.06 -2.99
C ALA A 856 7.57 -26.39 -2.53
N SER A 857 6.80 -27.19 -3.27
CA SER A 857 5.49 -27.67 -2.81
C SER A 857 5.58 -28.84 -1.81
N THR A 858 6.77 -29.41 -1.61
CA THR A 858 7.04 -30.62 -0.82
C THR A 858 7.91 -30.35 0.42
N VAL A 859 8.94 -29.50 0.28
CA VAL A 859 9.87 -29.10 1.36
C VAL A 859 9.94 -27.57 1.46
N PRO A 860 10.33 -27.01 2.63
CA PRO A 860 10.50 -25.56 2.77
C PRO A 860 11.59 -25.06 1.83
N TYR A 861 11.25 -24.07 1.00
CA TYR A 861 12.14 -23.37 0.08
C TYR A 861 12.31 -21.94 0.59
N MET A 862 13.25 -21.78 1.51
CA MET A 862 13.60 -20.49 2.10
C MET A 862 14.46 -19.70 1.12
N ILE A 863 14.42 -18.37 1.19
CA ILE A 863 15.15 -17.51 0.26
C ILE A 863 15.89 -16.37 0.98
N GLY A 864 17.04 -15.96 0.45
CA GLY A 864 17.65 -14.64 0.66
C GLY A 864 17.14 -13.64 -0.38
N SER A 865 17.69 -12.42 -0.37
CA SER A 865 17.48 -11.39 -1.39
C SER A 865 18.85 -10.86 -1.81
N GLY A 866 19.10 -10.85 -3.11
CA GLY A 866 20.33 -10.38 -3.75
C GLY A 866 20.13 -9.07 -4.52
N ASN A 867 21.18 -8.65 -5.23
CA ASN A 867 21.16 -7.40 -5.99
C ASN A 867 20.17 -7.45 -7.15
N HIS A 868 19.96 -8.62 -7.78
CA HIS A 868 18.96 -8.79 -8.83
C HIS A 868 17.51 -8.83 -8.30
N GLU A 869 17.29 -8.94 -7.00
CA GLU A 869 15.99 -8.65 -6.40
C GLU A 869 15.84 -7.17 -6.04
N ARG A 870 16.85 -6.56 -5.38
CA ARG A 870 16.64 -5.35 -4.56
C ARG A 870 17.26 -4.06 -5.11
N ASP A 871 18.35 -4.10 -5.86
CA ASP A 871 19.13 -2.90 -6.15
C ASP A 871 18.44 -1.95 -7.13
N TRP A 872 18.24 -0.70 -6.71
CA TRP A 872 17.81 0.40 -7.57
C TRP A 872 18.19 1.78 -7.00
N PRO A 873 18.70 2.74 -7.81
CA PRO A 873 19.16 4.03 -7.31
C PRO A 873 18.07 4.81 -6.58
N GLY A 874 18.41 5.39 -5.43
CA GLY A 874 17.51 6.25 -4.66
C GLY A 874 16.40 5.52 -3.88
N THR A 875 16.40 4.18 -3.85
CA THR A 875 15.37 3.37 -3.14
C THR A 875 15.78 2.95 -1.72
N GLY A 876 16.90 3.45 -1.21
CA GLY A 876 17.43 3.09 0.10
C GLY A 876 18.08 1.71 0.17
N SER A 877 18.31 1.02 -0.96
CA SER A 877 19.29 -0.07 -1.02
C SER A 877 20.69 0.47 -0.71
N PHE A 878 21.53 -0.34 -0.09
CA PHE A 878 22.91 0.01 0.23
C PHE A 878 23.78 0.14 -1.03
N TYR A 879 23.55 -0.76 -1.99
CA TYR A 879 24.09 -0.66 -3.34
C TYR A 879 23.16 0.16 -4.24
N GLY A 880 23.78 0.96 -5.11
CA GLY A 880 23.09 1.88 -6.02
C GLY A 880 22.91 1.32 -7.44
N ASN A 881 23.01 0.01 -7.61
CA ASN A 881 23.04 -0.63 -8.93
C ASN A 881 21.66 -0.62 -9.61
N LEU A 882 21.62 -0.96 -10.89
CA LEU A 882 20.38 -1.11 -11.67
C LEU A 882 19.91 -2.57 -11.75
N ASP A 883 20.39 -3.44 -10.86
CA ASP A 883 20.42 -4.89 -11.09
C ASP A 883 19.03 -5.53 -11.06
N SER A 884 18.15 -5.02 -10.19
CA SER A 884 16.74 -5.42 -10.14
C SER A 884 15.89 -4.96 -11.34
N GLY A 885 16.43 -4.17 -12.28
CA GLY A 885 15.68 -3.64 -13.43
C GLY A 885 14.42 -2.84 -13.05
N GLY A 886 14.42 -2.24 -11.86
CA GLY A 886 13.33 -1.45 -11.32
C GLY A 886 12.35 -2.22 -10.44
N GLU A 887 12.61 -3.50 -10.13
CA GLU A 887 11.79 -4.29 -9.21
C GLU A 887 11.94 -3.88 -7.74
N CYS A 888 13.13 -3.38 -7.34
CA CYS A 888 13.43 -2.82 -6.03
C CYS A 888 12.94 -3.65 -4.81
N GLY A 889 12.98 -4.98 -4.93
CA GLY A 889 12.60 -5.96 -3.91
C GLY A 889 11.11 -6.34 -3.90
N VAL A 890 10.24 -5.60 -4.60
CA VAL A 890 8.77 -5.73 -4.48
C VAL A 890 8.23 -7.11 -4.93
N PRO A 891 8.68 -7.70 -6.05
CA PRO A 891 8.25 -9.05 -6.43
C PRO A 891 8.81 -10.11 -5.46
N ALA A 892 10.10 -10.08 -5.15
CA ALA A 892 10.75 -11.04 -4.25
C ALA A 892 10.07 -11.10 -2.87
N GLN A 893 9.86 -9.95 -2.22
CA GLN A 893 9.27 -9.87 -0.89
C GLN A 893 7.79 -10.30 -0.86
N THR A 894 7.12 -10.33 -2.02
CA THR A 894 5.68 -10.61 -2.15
C THR A 894 5.39 -12.04 -2.64
N VAL A 895 6.07 -12.48 -3.71
CA VAL A 895 5.89 -13.80 -4.35
C VAL A 895 6.30 -14.92 -3.39
N PHE A 896 7.33 -14.69 -2.58
CA PHE A 896 7.79 -15.61 -1.54
C PHE A 896 7.45 -15.09 -0.15
N TYR A 897 7.40 -16.02 0.81
CA TYR A 897 7.28 -15.74 2.23
C TYR A 897 8.60 -16.06 2.93
N THR A 898 9.02 -15.18 3.82
CA THR A 898 10.07 -15.42 4.81
C THR A 898 9.55 -15.01 6.18
N PRO A 899 9.99 -15.66 7.29
CA PRO A 899 9.56 -15.31 8.64
C PRO A 899 10.22 -14.02 9.18
N ALA A 900 10.65 -13.12 8.29
CA ALA A 900 11.19 -11.82 8.64
C ALA A 900 10.16 -10.97 9.39
N GLU A 901 10.62 -10.21 10.39
CA GLU A 901 9.80 -9.21 11.08
C GLU A 901 9.30 -8.14 10.09
N ASN A 902 10.17 -7.74 9.16
CA ASN A 902 9.85 -6.90 8.02
C ASN A 902 10.34 -7.56 6.71
N ARG A 903 9.40 -8.05 5.88
CA ARG A 903 9.70 -8.71 4.59
C ARG A 903 10.46 -7.82 3.59
N ALA A 904 10.36 -6.49 3.69
CA ALA A 904 11.14 -5.57 2.87
C ALA A 904 12.60 -5.40 3.31
N LYS A 905 12.89 -5.72 4.59
CA LYS A 905 14.27 -5.80 5.11
C LYS A 905 14.89 -7.18 4.92
N PHE A 906 14.08 -8.21 4.71
CA PHE A 906 14.46 -9.54 4.22
C PHE A 906 15.39 -10.40 5.09
N TRP A 907 16.03 -9.86 6.13
CA TRP A 907 16.80 -10.64 7.10
C TRP A 907 15.88 -11.41 8.07
N TYR A 908 16.23 -12.65 8.42
CA TYR A 908 15.46 -13.48 9.35
C TYR A 908 16.27 -14.63 9.95
N ALA A 909 15.78 -15.14 11.08
CA ALA A 909 16.24 -16.37 11.70
C ALA A 909 15.31 -17.53 11.29
N THR A 910 15.83 -18.74 11.11
CA THR A 910 15.00 -19.94 11.00
C THR A 910 15.72 -21.19 11.51
N ASP A 911 14.96 -22.21 11.88
CA ASP A 911 15.42 -23.37 12.64
C ASP A 911 14.98 -24.68 11.97
N TYR A 912 15.92 -25.61 11.76
CA TYR A 912 15.63 -26.96 11.29
C TYR A 912 16.33 -27.99 12.16
N GLY A 913 15.62 -28.48 13.19
CA GLY A 913 16.20 -29.40 14.16
C GLY A 913 17.43 -28.81 14.85
N MET A 914 18.59 -29.43 14.66
CA MET A 914 19.89 -29.03 15.21
C MET A 914 20.53 -27.81 14.52
N PHE A 915 19.99 -27.36 13.37
CA PHE A 915 20.48 -26.19 12.66
C PHE A 915 19.77 -24.91 13.09
N ARG A 916 20.54 -23.84 13.29
CA ARG A 916 20.11 -22.44 13.30
C ARG A 916 20.68 -21.75 12.07
N PHE A 917 19.80 -21.13 11.28
CA PHE A 917 20.18 -20.28 10.15
C PHE A 917 19.92 -18.81 10.50
N CYS A 918 20.90 -17.96 10.24
CA CYS A 918 20.78 -16.51 10.30
C CYS A 918 20.98 -15.93 8.90
N VAL A 919 19.89 -15.53 8.25
CA VAL A 919 19.87 -15.01 6.88
C VAL A 919 19.93 -13.49 6.92
N ALA A 920 20.94 -12.93 6.27
CA ALA A 920 21.14 -11.50 6.06
C ALA A 920 20.75 -11.09 4.63
N HIS A 921 20.55 -9.79 4.44
CA HIS A 921 20.21 -9.14 3.18
C HIS A 921 21.32 -8.13 2.85
N THR A 922 22.15 -8.44 1.86
CA THR A 922 23.36 -7.66 1.55
C THR A 922 23.10 -6.34 0.87
N GLU A 923 21.88 -6.15 0.36
CA GLU A 923 21.47 -4.91 -0.31
C GLU A 923 20.95 -3.86 0.69
N GLU A 924 21.19 -4.08 1.98
CA GLU A 924 20.85 -3.27 3.14
C GLU A 924 22.06 -3.23 4.11
N ASP A 925 22.28 -2.11 4.80
CA ASP A 925 23.54 -1.89 5.55
C ASP A 925 23.71 -2.85 6.75
N TRP A 926 24.72 -3.72 6.69
CA TRP A 926 25.03 -4.73 7.72
C TRP A 926 26.00 -4.26 8.81
N ARG A 927 26.52 -3.02 8.75
CA ARG A 927 27.67 -2.58 9.54
C ARG A 927 27.33 -2.27 11.02
N PRO A 928 28.31 -2.26 11.94
CA PRO A 928 28.08 -2.03 13.37
C PRO A 928 27.22 -0.80 13.66
N GLY A 929 26.11 -1.03 14.38
CA GLY A 929 25.14 0.00 14.76
C GLY A 929 23.89 0.09 13.87
N THR A 930 23.81 -0.61 12.74
CA THR A 930 22.59 -0.66 11.90
C THR A 930 21.50 -1.52 12.55
N GLU A 931 20.33 -1.61 11.91
CA GLU A 931 19.25 -2.51 12.33
C GLU A 931 19.63 -3.99 12.07
N GLN A 932 20.11 -4.28 10.86
CA GLN A 932 20.60 -5.60 10.45
C GLN A 932 21.70 -6.15 11.37
N TYR A 933 22.70 -5.33 11.74
CA TYR A 933 23.77 -5.78 12.64
C TYR A 933 23.23 -6.28 14.00
N LYS A 934 22.24 -5.57 14.55
CA LYS A 934 21.59 -5.96 15.82
C LYS A 934 20.74 -7.21 15.67
N PHE A 935 20.05 -7.37 14.54
CA PHE A 935 19.37 -8.62 14.20
C PHE A 935 20.37 -9.80 14.10
N ILE A 936 21.50 -9.62 13.42
CA ILE A 936 22.53 -10.66 13.27
C ILE A 936 23.08 -11.05 14.66
N GLU A 937 23.48 -10.09 15.49
CA GLU A 937 23.92 -10.37 16.87
C GLU A 937 22.83 -11.08 17.69
N HIS A 938 21.56 -10.70 17.55
CA HIS A 938 20.45 -11.37 18.25
C HIS A 938 20.22 -12.82 17.75
N CYS A 939 20.26 -13.04 16.44
CA CYS A 939 20.09 -14.38 15.85
C CYS A 939 21.22 -15.34 16.27
N LEU A 940 22.46 -14.83 16.31
CA LEU A 940 23.66 -15.57 16.70
C LEU A 940 23.79 -15.77 18.24
N SER A 941 23.18 -14.90 19.05
CA SER A 941 23.23 -14.99 20.52
C SER A 941 22.06 -15.74 21.17
N SER A 942 20.91 -15.84 20.47
CA SER A 942 19.69 -16.49 20.99
C SER A 942 19.67 -18.02 20.85
N VAL A 943 20.64 -18.62 20.15
CA VAL A 943 20.70 -20.07 19.92
C VAL A 943 21.28 -20.83 21.11
N ASP A 944 20.55 -21.84 21.59
CA ASP A 944 21.08 -22.80 22.55
C ASP A 944 21.98 -23.79 21.83
N ARG A 945 23.30 -23.56 21.84
CA ARG A 945 24.29 -24.42 21.17
C ARG A 945 24.45 -25.83 21.77
N GLN A 946 23.79 -26.15 22.89
CA GLN A 946 23.68 -27.55 23.34
C GLN A 946 22.61 -28.31 22.56
N LYS A 947 21.50 -27.62 22.21
CA LYS A 947 20.40 -28.16 21.41
C LYS A 947 20.63 -28.02 19.91
N GLN A 948 21.16 -26.87 19.49
CA GLN A 948 21.36 -26.52 18.09
C GLN A 948 22.85 -26.24 17.85
N PRO A 949 23.68 -27.31 17.79
CA PRO A 949 25.13 -27.19 17.69
C PRO A 949 25.58 -26.59 16.35
N TRP A 950 24.77 -26.63 15.29
CA TRP A 950 25.13 -26.20 13.94
C TRP A 950 24.61 -24.79 13.66
N LEU A 951 25.49 -23.79 13.71
CA LEU A 951 25.17 -22.37 13.52
C LEU A 951 25.69 -21.87 12.18
N VAL A 952 24.77 -21.53 11.28
CA VAL A 952 25.08 -21.16 9.90
C VAL A 952 24.62 -19.72 9.62
N PHE A 953 25.56 -18.88 9.16
CA PHE A 953 25.28 -17.55 8.65
C PHE A 953 25.14 -17.60 7.12
N LEU A 954 24.15 -16.89 6.57
CA LEU A 954 23.85 -16.87 5.15
C LEU A 954 23.66 -15.42 4.69
N ALA A 955 24.25 -15.08 3.56
CA ALA A 955 24.12 -13.78 2.90
C ALA A 955 24.16 -13.98 1.38
N HIS A 956 23.73 -12.99 0.58
CA HIS A 956 23.87 -13.08 -0.87
C HIS A 956 25.27 -12.65 -1.31
N ARG A 957 25.60 -11.35 -1.30
CA ARG A 957 26.95 -10.88 -1.62
C ARG A 957 28.01 -11.44 -0.66
N VAL A 958 29.26 -11.55 -1.14
CA VAL A 958 30.35 -12.14 -0.37
C VAL A 958 30.84 -11.18 0.71
N LEU A 959 30.30 -11.30 1.93
CA LEU A 959 30.74 -10.52 3.09
C LEU A 959 31.98 -11.11 3.81
N GLY A 960 32.61 -12.16 3.27
CA GLY A 960 33.68 -12.89 3.97
C GLY A 960 34.95 -13.02 3.16
N TYR A 961 34.99 -14.00 2.27
CA TYR A 961 36.17 -14.34 1.48
C TYR A 961 35.76 -14.94 0.14
N SER A 962 36.19 -14.32 -0.96
CA SER A 962 36.24 -14.88 -2.31
C SER A 962 37.48 -14.35 -3.04
N SER A 963 38.10 -15.20 -3.83
CA SER A 963 39.21 -14.86 -4.71
C SER A 963 38.76 -14.50 -6.13
N CYS A 964 37.47 -14.17 -6.31
CA CYS A 964 36.94 -13.74 -7.60
C CYS A 964 37.77 -12.59 -8.22
N ALA A 965 38.00 -12.66 -9.53
CA ALA A 965 38.86 -11.73 -10.25
C ALA A 965 38.36 -10.28 -10.23
N TYR A 966 37.04 -10.03 -10.13
CA TYR A 966 36.52 -8.67 -10.05
C TYR A 966 36.84 -8.01 -8.69
N TYR A 967 36.55 -8.67 -7.56
CA TYR A 967 36.96 -8.20 -6.24
C TYR A 967 38.49 -7.99 -6.16
N ALA A 968 39.27 -8.93 -6.70
CA ALA A 968 40.72 -8.80 -6.75
C ALA A 968 41.20 -7.62 -7.63
N GLY A 969 40.48 -7.29 -8.69
CA GLY A 969 40.71 -6.10 -9.53
C GLY A 969 40.41 -4.78 -8.83
N GLU A 970 39.46 -4.77 -7.90
CA GLU A 970 39.18 -3.65 -7.00
C GLU A 970 40.13 -3.59 -5.78
N GLY A 971 40.99 -4.60 -5.61
CA GLY A 971 41.95 -4.69 -4.50
C GLY A 971 41.39 -5.30 -3.21
N THR A 972 40.25 -6.00 -3.30
CA THR A 972 39.56 -6.67 -2.19
C THR A 972 39.44 -8.18 -2.43
N THR A 973 38.88 -8.92 -1.46
CA THR A 973 38.52 -10.35 -1.58
C THR A 973 37.12 -10.62 -1.02
N GLU A 974 36.24 -9.62 -1.14
CA GLU A 974 34.88 -9.55 -0.62
C GLU A 974 34.24 -8.22 -1.06
N GLU A 975 32.96 -8.02 -0.72
CA GLU A 975 32.37 -6.70 -0.64
C GLU A 975 33.10 -5.76 0.33
N PRO A 976 33.41 -4.51 -0.04
CA PRO A 976 34.08 -3.55 0.85
C PRO A 976 33.34 -3.39 2.19
N MET A 977 34.07 -3.57 3.31
CA MET A 977 33.55 -3.56 4.69
C MET A 977 32.70 -4.80 5.06
N GLY A 978 32.82 -5.90 4.31
CA GLY A 978 32.14 -7.17 4.57
C GLY A 978 32.55 -7.77 5.92
N ARG A 979 33.75 -8.37 5.98
CA ARG A 979 34.21 -9.10 7.17
C ARG A 979 34.56 -8.17 8.32
N GLU A 980 35.10 -6.97 8.05
CA GLU A 980 35.52 -6.06 9.15
C GLU A 980 34.32 -5.59 9.98
N ALA A 981 33.11 -5.59 9.39
CA ALA A 981 31.88 -5.39 10.12
C ALA A 981 31.47 -6.59 10.99
N LEU A 982 31.50 -7.81 10.45
CA LEU A 982 30.79 -8.96 11.03
C LEU A 982 31.66 -10.05 11.66
N GLN A 983 32.97 -10.11 11.36
CA GLN A 983 33.82 -11.22 11.82
C GLN A 983 33.95 -11.29 13.35
N GLU A 984 33.84 -10.17 14.06
CA GLU A 984 33.75 -10.18 15.53
C GLU A 984 32.52 -10.96 16.02
N LEU A 985 31.35 -10.80 15.39
CA LEU A 985 30.15 -11.55 15.75
C LEU A 985 30.29 -13.03 15.40
N TRP A 986 30.79 -13.36 14.20
CA TRP A 986 30.99 -14.74 13.77
C TRP A 986 31.95 -15.50 14.69
N GLN A 987 33.07 -14.87 15.06
CA GLN A 987 34.06 -15.44 15.97
C GLN A 987 33.52 -15.56 17.40
N LYS A 988 32.94 -14.49 17.96
CA LYS A 988 32.32 -14.44 19.30
C LYS A 988 31.23 -15.49 19.49
N HIS A 989 30.35 -15.67 18.49
CA HIS A 989 29.21 -16.59 18.56
C HIS A 989 29.48 -17.98 17.96
N LYS A 990 30.69 -18.21 17.45
CA LYS A 990 31.15 -19.49 16.90
C LYS A 990 30.28 -19.95 15.73
N VAL A 991 30.11 -19.08 14.74
CA VAL A 991 29.48 -19.44 13.46
C VAL A 991 30.35 -20.50 12.81
N ASP A 992 29.74 -21.63 12.47
CA ASP A 992 30.46 -22.78 11.92
C ASP A 992 30.76 -22.57 10.45
N LEU A 993 29.72 -22.16 9.72
CA LEU A 993 29.72 -21.93 8.29
C LEU A 993 29.10 -20.56 7.99
N ALA A 994 29.79 -19.76 7.19
CA ALA A 994 29.24 -18.55 6.60
C ALA A 994 29.23 -18.71 5.07
N MET A 995 28.04 -18.71 4.46
CA MET A 995 27.89 -18.99 3.02
C MET A 995 27.33 -17.79 2.24
N TYR A 996 27.79 -17.68 0.98
CA TYR A 996 27.52 -16.57 0.08
C TYR A 996 27.13 -17.05 -1.32
N GLY A 997 26.26 -16.31 -2.00
CA GLY A 997 26.03 -16.37 -3.44
C GLY A 997 26.90 -15.35 -4.19
N HIS A 998 26.32 -14.68 -5.20
CA HIS A 998 26.80 -13.50 -5.94
C HIS A 998 28.05 -13.70 -6.82
N VAL A 999 28.98 -14.54 -6.37
CA VAL A 999 30.09 -15.03 -7.18
C VAL A 999 29.66 -16.39 -7.74
N HIS A 1000 29.53 -16.46 -9.06
CA HIS A 1000 29.00 -17.62 -9.78
C HIS A 1000 30.02 -18.79 -9.90
N ASN A 1001 30.53 -19.25 -8.77
CA ASN A 1001 31.44 -20.40 -8.66
C ASN A 1001 31.28 -21.08 -7.29
N TYR A 1002 32.22 -21.99 -6.96
CA TYR A 1002 32.37 -22.54 -5.62
C TYR A 1002 33.78 -22.30 -5.07
N GLU A 1003 33.88 -21.82 -3.83
CA GLU A 1003 35.15 -21.68 -3.10
C GLU A 1003 34.97 -21.98 -1.60
N ARG A 1004 35.87 -22.78 -1.02
CA ARG A 1004 35.91 -23.14 0.41
C ARG A 1004 37.19 -22.67 1.05
N THR A 1005 37.10 -22.04 2.23
CA THR A 1005 38.27 -21.58 2.99
C THR A 1005 38.80 -22.62 3.99
N CYS A 1006 39.99 -22.37 4.55
CA CYS A 1006 40.37 -22.84 5.87
C CYS A 1006 39.48 -22.18 6.96
N PRO A 1007 39.48 -22.69 8.21
CA PRO A 1007 38.93 -21.94 9.35
C PRO A 1007 39.73 -20.64 9.54
N VAL A 1008 39.13 -19.51 9.23
CA VAL A 1008 39.83 -18.24 8.96
C VAL A 1008 39.27 -17.08 9.81
N TYR A 1009 40.16 -16.22 10.30
CA TYR A 1009 39.82 -15.02 11.06
C TYR A 1009 40.85 -13.94 10.79
N GLN A 1010 40.42 -12.68 10.62
CA GLN A 1010 41.31 -11.53 10.29
C GLN A 1010 42.28 -11.82 9.12
N GLY A 1011 41.80 -12.54 8.09
CA GLY A 1011 42.57 -12.92 6.90
C GLY A 1011 43.59 -14.06 7.09
N GLN A 1012 43.67 -14.68 8.27
CA GLN A 1012 44.63 -15.74 8.58
C GLN A 1012 43.93 -17.06 8.92
N CYS A 1013 44.50 -18.20 8.47
CA CYS A 1013 44.03 -19.52 8.87
C CYS A 1013 44.36 -19.77 10.35
N VAL A 1014 43.34 -19.86 11.19
CA VAL A 1014 43.48 -20.19 12.63
C VAL A 1014 43.70 -21.69 12.82
N ALA A 1015 43.22 -22.50 11.88
CA ALA A 1015 43.58 -23.91 11.73
C ALA A 1015 43.89 -24.22 10.26
N ALA A 1016 44.70 -25.26 10.01
CA ALA A 1016 44.90 -25.76 8.66
C ALA A 1016 43.57 -26.27 8.07
N ALA A 1017 43.37 -26.09 6.77
CA ALA A 1017 42.21 -26.63 6.08
C ALA A 1017 42.25 -28.17 6.08
N SER A 1018 41.07 -28.79 6.15
CA SER A 1018 40.91 -30.24 6.33
C SER A 1018 39.57 -30.71 5.78
N ASP A 1019 39.50 -32.01 5.46
CA ASP A 1019 38.24 -32.73 5.18
C ASP A 1019 37.62 -33.33 6.46
N ARG A 1020 38.29 -33.18 7.61
CA ARG A 1020 37.81 -33.55 8.94
C ARG A 1020 38.30 -32.54 9.97
N TYR A 1021 37.39 -31.75 10.50
CA TYR A 1021 37.63 -30.87 11.65
C TYR A 1021 37.13 -31.57 12.91
N ALA A 1022 37.93 -31.57 13.99
CA ALA A 1022 37.58 -32.26 15.22
C ALA A 1022 38.02 -31.48 16.48
N GLY A 1023 37.21 -31.58 17.53
CA GLY A 1023 37.44 -30.88 18.80
C GLY A 1023 37.09 -29.39 18.77
N ALA A 1024 37.81 -28.59 19.55
CA ALA A 1024 37.49 -27.20 19.86
C ALA A 1024 37.30 -26.30 18.61
N PHE A 1025 36.30 -25.44 18.65
CA PHE A 1025 36.08 -24.42 17.62
C PHE A 1025 37.28 -23.47 17.51
N ALA A 1026 37.85 -23.33 16.31
CA ALA A 1026 38.96 -22.41 16.03
C ALA A 1026 38.50 -21.07 15.45
N ALA A 1027 37.87 -21.12 14.28
CA ALA A 1027 37.30 -19.99 13.54
C ALA A 1027 36.23 -20.50 12.55
N THR A 1028 35.50 -19.57 11.94
CA THR A 1028 34.48 -19.85 10.92
C THR A 1028 35.11 -20.35 9.62
N THR A 1029 34.47 -21.33 8.97
CA THR A 1029 34.78 -21.70 7.58
C THR A 1029 33.83 -20.95 6.65
N HIS A 1030 34.37 -20.26 5.65
CA HIS A 1030 33.60 -19.50 4.68
C HIS A 1030 33.46 -20.27 3.37
N VAL A 1031 32.31 -20.09 2.70
CA VAL A 1031 31.95 -20.81 1.47
C VAL A 1031 31.26 -19.88 0.47
N VAL A 1032 31.77 -19.81 -0.75
CA VAL A 1032 31.04 -19.30 -1.92
C VAL A 1032 30.29 -20.46 -2.56
N VAL A 1033 29.00 -20.27 -2.87
CA VAL A 1033 28.10 -21.26 -3.45
C VAL A 1033 27.08 -20.61 -4.40
N GLY A 1034 27.51 -19.60 -5.16
CA GLY A 1034 26.72 -18.97 -6.23
C GLY A 1034 26.75 -19.74 -7.56
N GLY A 1035 27.29 -20.95 -7.61
CA GLY A 1035 27.38 -21.74 -8.83
C GLY A 1035 26.05 -22.26 -9.41
N ALA A 1036 24.87 -22.03 -8.80
CA ALA A 1036 23.69 -22.83 -9.12
C ALA A 1036 23.09 -22.63 -10.52
N GLY A 1037 23.37 -21.54 -11.22
CA GLY A 1037 22.77 -21.33 -12.54
C GLY A 1037 23.41 -20.27 -13.40
N ALA A 1038 23.61 -19.07 -12.84
CA ALA A 1038 24.13 -17.90 -13.54
C ALA A 1038 25.54 -18.09 -14.13
N SER A 1039 25.87 -17.27 -15.13
CA SER A 1039 27.08 -17.46 -15.95
C SER A 1039 28.37 -17.38 -15.13
N VAL A 1040 29.11 -18.48 -15.12
CA VAL A 1040 30.44 -18.59 -14.47
C VAL A 1040 31.51 -17.71 -15.14
N SER A 1041 31.25 -17.18 -16.35
CA SER A 1041 32.20 -16.39 -17.15
C SER A 1041 32.74 -15.17 -16.43
N ASP A 1042 31.90 -14.54 -15.61
CA ASP A 1042 32.19 -13.25 -14.99
C ASP A 1042 32.69 -13.45 -13.55
N SER A 1043 32.91 -14.72 -13.15
CA SER A 1043 33.33 -15.16 -11.82
C SER A 1043 34.59 -16.05 -11.87
N GLU A 1044 35.48 -15.81 -12.84
CA GLU A 1044 36.83 -16.41 -12.84
C GLU A 1044 37.60 -16.07 -11.54
N PHE A 1045 38.47 -16.97 -11.11
CA PHE A 1045 39.34 -16.75 -9.94
C PHE A 1045 40.58 -15.93 -10.31
N THR A 1046 41.06 -15.09 -9.39
CA THR A 1046 42.34 -14.40 -9.54
C THR A 1046 43.50 -15.40 -9.67
N ALA A 1047 44.48 -15.04 -10.50
CA ALA A 1047 45.74 -15.78 -10.65
C ALA A 1047 46.65 -15.72 -9.40
N THR A 1048 46.27 -14.97 -8.37
CA THR A 1048 46.96 -14.97 -7.07
C THR A 1048 46.56 -16.18 -6.24
N GLU A 1049 47.55 -16.95 -5.79
CA GLU A 1049 47.39 -18.00 -4.78
C GLU A 1049 47.15 -17.35 -3.40
N ILE A 1050 45.99 -17.60 -2.79
CA ILE A 1050 45.60 -16.97 -1.52
C ILE A 1050 45.59 -18.02 -0.40
N GLN A 1051 46.36 -17.77 0.66
CA GLN A 1051 46.64 -18.72 1.75
C GLN A 1051 45.38 -19.34 2.41
N TRP A 1052 44.27 -18.61 2.50
CA TRP A 1052 43.04 -19.11 3.12
C TRP A 1052 42.13 -19.90 2.18
N SER A 1053 42.35 -19.86 0.86
CA SER A 1053 41.55 -20.56 -0.14
C SER A 1053 41.99 -22.02 -0.24
N HIS A 1054 41.11 -22.96 0.09
CA HIS A 1054 41.44 -24.38 0.12
C HIS A 1054 40.98 -25.14 -1.12
N VAL A 1055 39.73 -24.93 -1.54
CA VAL A 1055 39.14 -25.57 -2.72
C VAL A 1055 38.43 -24.51 -3.55
N ARG A 1056 38.56 -24.62 -4.89
CA ARG A 1056 37.94 -23.75 -5.90
C ARG A 1056 37.40 -24.61 -7.02
N ASP A 1057 36.23 -24.28 -7.56
CA ASP A 1057 35.62 -24.94 -8.71
C ASP A 1057 34.82 -23.94 -9.55
N LEU A 1058 35.13 -23.85 -10.84
CA LEU A 1058 34.50 -22.94 -11.80
C LEU A 1058 33.53 -23.74 -12.69
N ASP A 1059 32.43 -24.17 -12.10
CA ASP A 1059 31.39 -25.01 -12.70
C ASP A 1059 30.08 -24.80 -11.93
N HIS A 1060 28.98 -25.38 -12.39
CA HIS A 1060 27.70 -25.28 -11.71
C HIS A 1060 27.55 -26.31 -10.59
N GLY A 1061 27.05 -25.89 -9.43
CA GLY A 1061 26.86 -26.75 -8.26
C GLY A 1061 26.11 -26.11 -7.10
N PHE A 1062 25.87 -26.90 -6.06
CA PHE A 1062 25.16 -26.54 -4.82
C PHE A 1062 25.73 -27.30 -3.61
N VAL A 1063 25.47 -26.81 -2.39
CA VAL A 1063 25.88 -27.47 -1.14
C VAL A 1063 24.75 -28.28 -0.54
N LYS A 1064 25.09 -29.41 0.07
CA LYS A 1064 24.24 -30.23 0.94
C LYS A 1064 24.91 -30.40 2.30
N LEU A 1065 24.21 -30.01 3.36
CA LEU A 1065 24.57 -30.29 4.75
C LEU A 1065 23.80 -31.52 5.22
N THR A 1066 24.46 -32.43 5.94
CA THR A 1066 23.81 -33.54 6.66
C THR A 1066 24.29 -33.56 8.10
N ALA A 1067 23.44 -33.16 9.04
CA ALA A 1067 23.67 -33.44 10.45
C ALA A 1067 23.20 -34.87 10.75
N PHE A 1068 24.09 -35.71 11.29
CA PHE A 1068 23.76 -37.09 11.68
C PHE A 1068 23.26 -37.16 13.12
N ASN A 1069 23.79 -36.30 13.99
CA ASN A 1069 23.46 -36.14 15.40
C ASN A 1069 24.12 -34.83 15.91
N HIS A 1070 23.98 -34.55 17.19
CA HIS A 1070 24.49 -33.33 17.83
C HIS A 1070 26.02 -33.13 17.77
N SER A 1071 26.81 -34.20 17.59
CA SER A 1071 28.28 -34.11 17.56
C SER A 1071 28.90 -34.31 16.17
N ALA A 1072 28.12 -34.69 15.14
CA ALA A 1072 28.63 -34.99 13.79
C ALA A 1072 27.80 -34.39 12.66
N MET A 1073 28.44 -33.53 11.85
CA MET A 1073 27.89 -32.95 10.61
C MET A 1073 28.83 -33.23 9.43
N LEU A 1074 28.25 -33.54 8.28
CA LEU A 1074 28.89 -33.63 6.97
C LEU A 1074 28.44 -32.46 6.08
N PHE A 1075 29.41 -31.87 5.37
CA PHE A 1075 29.22 -30.93 4.29
C PHE A 1075 29.60 -31.62 2.97
N GLU A 1076 28.79 -31.45 1.92
CA GLU A 1076 29.06 -31.91 0.55
C GLU A 1076 28.78 -30.79 -0.44
N TYR A 1077 29.73 -30.47 -1.32
CA TYR A 1077 29.47 -29.70 -2.54
C TYR A 1077 29.25 -30.66 -3.70
N LYS A 1078 28.13 -30.46 -4.42
CA LYS A 1078 27.65 -31.34 -5.50
C LYS A 1078 27.56 -30.55 -6.79
N LYS A 1079 28.13 -31.06 -7.89
CA LYS A 1079 27.99 -30.43 -9.20
C LYS A 1079 26.60 -30.67 -9.79
N SER A 1080 26.01 -29.66 -10.41
CA SER A 1080 24.65 -29.72 -10.94
C SER A 1080 24.52 -30.56 -12.22
N ARG A 1081 25.62 -30.75 -12.97
CA ARG A 1081 25.62 -31.50 -14.24
C ARG A 1081 25.39 -33.01 -14.07
N ASP A 1082 25.82 -33.57 -12.93
CA ASP A 1082 25.87 -35.01 -12.64
C ASP A 1082 25.33 -35.38 -11.24
N GLY A 1083 25.27 -34.42 -10.32
CA GLY A 1083 24.82 -34.60 -8.93
C GLY A 1083 25.84 -35.30 -8.03
N GLU A 1084 27.10 -35.42 -8.46
CA GLU A 1084 28.17 -36.11 -7.72
C GLU A 1084 28.90 -35.15 -6.77
N VAL A 1085 29.46 -35.70 -5.68
CA VAL A 1085 30.17 -34.93 -4.64
C VAL A 1085 31.60 -34.62 -5.09
N HIS A 1086 31.92 -33.33 -5.20
CA HIS A 1086 33.20 -32.83 -5.70
C HIS A 1086 34.10 -32.21 -4.62
N ASP A 1087 33.53 -31.74 -3.51
CA ASP A 1087 34.25 -31.35 -2.30
C ASP A 1087 33.41 -31.73 -1.06
N ARG A 1088 34.06 -32.04 0.07
CA ARG A 1088 33.37 -32.40 1.32
C ARG A 1088 34.26 -32.23 2.55
N PHE A 1089 33.64 -32.03 3.71
CA PHE A 1089 34.32 -32.16 5.00
C PHE A 1089 33.36 -32.56 6.11
N THR A 1090 33.88 -33.12 7.20
CA THR A 1090 33.11 -33.35 8.43
C THR A 1090 33.53 -32.43 9.56
N ILE A 1091 32.60 -32.15 10.47
CA ILE A 1091 32.85 -31.54 11.79
C ILE A 1091 32.43 -32.55 12.86
N GLU A 1092 33.37 -32.98 13.70
CA GLU A 1092 33.20 -33.96 14.78
C GLU A 1092 33.63 -33.38 16.14
N ARG A 1093 32.68 -32.93 16.96
CA ARG A 1093 32.95 -32.20 18.21
C ARG A 1093 31.78 -32.30 19.18
N ASP A 1094 32.04 -32.17 20.48
CA ASP A 1094 30.96 -32.15 21.49
C ASP A 1094 30.59 -30.72 21.92
N TYR A 1095 29.53 -30.55 22.70
CA TYR A 1095 29.14 -29.23 23.23
C TYR A 1095 30.26 -28.54 24.04
N ARG A 1096 31.11 -29.31 24.75
CA ARG A 1096 32.31 -28.79 25.44
C ARG A 1096 33.28 -28.08 24.49
N ASP A 1097 33.36 -28.54 23.24
CA ASP A 1097 34.28 -28.05 22.22
C ASP A 1097 33.75 -26.78 21.56
N VAL A 1098 32.42 -26.60 21.55
CA VAL A 1098 31.78 -25.31 21.33
C VAL A 1098 32.05 -24.38 22.50
N LEU A 1099 31.97 -24.83 23.76
CA LEU A 1099 32.24 -23.98 24.94
C LEU A 1099 33.71 -23.58 25.15
N SER A 1100 34.67 -24.32 24.58
CA SER A 1100 36.11 -24.02 24.66
C SER A 1100 36.45 -22.61 24.16
N CYS A 1101 37.38 -21.92 24.83
CA CYS A 1101 37.85 -20.61 24.40
C CYS A 1101 38.70 -20.68 23.12
N ALA A 1102 38.58 -19.66 22.28
CA ALA A 1102 39.38 -19.43 21.07
C ALA A 1102 39.87 -17.96 21.02
N VAL A 1103 40.61 -17.58 19.98
CA VAL A 1103 41.05 -16.19 19.76
C VAL A 1103 39.81 -15.28 19.66
N ASP A 1104 39.87 -14.14 20.37
CA ASP A 1104 38.79 -13.14 20.54
C ASP A 1104 37.43 -13.73 20.98
N ASN A 1105 37.47 -14.90 21.61
CA ASN A 1105 36.31 -15.71 21.95
C ASN A 1105 36.55 -16.49 23.25
N CYS A 1106 36.60 -15.76 24.36
CA CYS A 1106 36.65 -16.36 25.70
C CYS A 1106 35.77 -15.56 26.66
N PRO A 1107 34.69 -16.13 27.21
CA PRO A 1107 33.80 -15.44 28.14
C PRO A 1107 34.52 -14.93 29.39
N ARG A 1108 34.04 -13.81 29.95
CA ARG A 1108 34.60 -13.24 31.19
C ARG A 1108 34.43 -14.22 32.36
N THR A 1109 35.54 -14.62 32.97
CA THR A 1109 35.57 -15.41 34.20
C THR A 1109 35.64 -14.53 35.45
N THR A 1110 35.37 -15.12 36.62
CA THR A 1110 35.61 -14.50 37.93
C THR A 1110 36.66 -15.31 38.68
N LEU A 1111 37.38 -14.66 39.60
CA LEU A 1111 38.32 -15.30 40.52
C LEU A 1111 37.66 -15.77 41.83
N ALA A 1112 36.35 -15.52 42.00
CA ALA A 1112 35.58 -16.09 43.11
C ALA A 1112 35.50 -17.62 42.99
N SER A 1113 35.57 -18.32 44.12
CA SER A 1113 35.57 -19.78 44.26
C SER A 1113 34.61 -20.22 45.36
#